data_AF-G8M173-F1
#
_entry.id   AF-G8M173-F1
#
_cell.length_a   1.000
_cell.length_b   1.000
_cell.length_c   1.000
_cell.angle_alpha   90.00
_cell.angle_beta   90.00
_cell.angle_gamma   90.00
#
_symmetry.space_group_name_H-M   'P 1'
#
loop_
_entity.id
_entity.type
_entity.pdbx_description
1 polymer ?
#
loop_
_entity_poly.entity_id
_entity_poly.type
_entity_poly.pdbx_seq_one_letter_code
_entity_poly.pdbx_strand_id
1 'polypeptide(L)'
;MNKIIKNRKGATFVTVVIVVTVLVLLGSVLLDAVMTNLVLTKRHMNIDFAYYAGESAIENWFSVIESNIDKIASDYTGEVEPSDNVSRERLANHIVDQIKEKALLKDLWVDIANKSDSLIATSPVDTSAQVKFVDLILEKTYWENSLGDYIEIYLGIKSKSSFSLPNTAYSTSNKEVYAVKPFKVKCPTRNYLESAIWSVGDFYINGNGLGKTAVVKGDVFTFGSYAKDVHEMDQQLFGGIYALNKGILYVYGNAYSRSFVRTGPYAKENDNSEIRVFKDIIAQCIQVFGDSDRIIGLRNAYTFDDIEVNGEDSFIAINGSYFGLTEGERYHDESSAIVNSALIHSLARRGSISFNSSDMSPAFKSRIVINGDVIVGGSTMKIDTETNFTLGPIENASLAYNKLNELAQYQLHNDWRPGDGIYNYHRDLRNAAKAGDISGILNQFQVWNMVDPFKPTEISDWINKINFERQSKDNFGNYDKLPDKIKGCWLYEIVGNDRVYKIPIIIIDDPEDLDVVGYSSDFFVKSQYCLDNIYDGEKIKYDKNTWIYVDDEIEIELEGDEGTKTITIYDYLFGNKVEGFTGKLDEISNDLENKVNRFVSRKYSPDAWEVNNKIEEFHNILEALEDKASEASDEHIMYIENGYSAISTIKDIKDLYNDIYGIPDIYEVCRESRERVTGDNYEDDNEYYVIANADPNLHLQISGTFNGIIVTAGKVYLKDNASVYGSIIAAGYGEYVEVTKDDGNVVEKFFPKANAVSKSELAQLDNGEFAAVIISNEEGIDSEPYVDFFLGISGDKDVYEKEYLLNVVKYAVYKNSYFLPESLDLEDNPEDQERALMYLNRAARVNLLEKFNKLGINLYDIF
;
A
#
# COMPACT_ATOMS: atom_id res chain seq x y z
N MET A 1 -99.35 -4.32 53.61
CA MET A 1 -97.98 -4.60 54.12
C MET A 1 -97.88 -4.60 55.65
N ASN A 2 -98.26 -3.53 56.38
CA ASN A 2 -98.14 -3.46 57.86
C ASN A 2 -98.90 -4.54 58.68
N LYS A 3 -99.96 -5.17 58.15
CA LYS A 3 -100.61 -6.34 58.79
C LYS A 3 -99.83 -7.65 58.61
N ILE A 4 -99.02 -7.79 57.56
CA ILE A 4 -98.21 -8.99 57.30
C ILE A 4 -96.93 -8.96 58.15
N ILE A 5 -96.36 -7.77 58.37
CA ILE A 5 -95.16 -7.58 59.22
C ILE A 5 -95.45 -7.77 60.72
N LYS A 6 -96.71 -7.58 61.18
CA LYS A 6 -97.10 -7.79 62.59
C LYS A 6 -97.53 -9.21 62.96
N ASN A 7 -97.72 -10.10 61.98
CA ASN A 7 -97.98 -11.52 62.20
C ASN A 7 -96.65 -12.28 62.17
N ARG A 8 -96.28 -12.98 63.26
CA ARG A 8 -95.02 -13.76 63.36
C ARG A 8 -94.79 -14.67 62.13
N LYS A 9 -95.83 -15.27 61.56
CA LYS A 9 -95.70 -16.12 60.36
C LYS A 9 -95.47 -15.32 59.07
N GLY A 10 -96.13 -14.16 58.92
CA GLY A 10 -96.00 -13.30 57.73
C GLY A 10 -94.69 -12.52 57.68
N ALA A 11 -94.21 -12.03 58.83
CA ALA A 11 -92.92 -11.36 58.96
C ALA A 11 -91.76 -12.31 58.64
N THR A 12 -91.83 -13.56 59.15
CA THR A 12 -90.82 -14.59 58.87
C THR A 12 -90.73 -14.90 57.38
N PHE A 13 -91.86 -15.00 56.67
CA PHE A 13 -91.87 -15.24 55.22
C PHE A 13 -91.22 -14.08 54.45
N VAL A 14 -91.56 -12.83 54.78
CA VAL A 14 -90.96 -11.65 54.12
C VAL A 14 -89.46 -11.56 54.41
N THR A 15 -89.02 -11.81 55.65
CA THR A 15 -87.59 -11.84 56.00
C THR A 15 -86.85 -12.93 55.25
N VAL A 16 -87.41 -14.15 55.14
CA VAL A 16 -86.80 -15.25 54.37
C VAL A 16 -86.68 -14.87 52.90
N VAL A 17 -87.72 -14.29 52.30
CA VAL A 17 -87.69 -13.85 50.89
C VAL A 17 -86.63 -12.76 50.69
N ILE A 18 -86.51 -11.78 51.58
CA ILE A 18 -85.48 -10.73 51.51
C ILE A 18 -84.08 -11.33 51.65
N VAL A 19 -83.85 -12.20 52.65
CA VAL A 19 -82.54 -12.84 52.88
C VAL A 19 -82.16 -13.73 51.70
N VAL A 20 -83.08 -14.53 51.15
CA VAL A 20 -82.83 -15.35 49.96
C VAL A 20 -82.55 -14.47 48.74
N THR A 21 -83.28 -13.37 48.55
CA THR A 21 -83.04 -12.43 47.44
C THR A 21 -81.66 -11.78 47.55
N VAL A 22 -81.26 -11.35 48.75
CA VAL A 22 -79.92 -10.79 49.02
C VAL A 22 -78.83 -11.83 48.79
N LEU A 23 -79.03 -13.09 49.23
CA LEU A 23 -78.09 -14.19 48.99
C LEU A 23 -77.96 -14.53 47.50
N VAL A 24 -79.05 -14.51 46.74
CA VAL A 24 -79.02 -14.73 45.28
C VAL A 24 -78.30 -13.59 44.57
N LEU A 25 -78.56 -12.32 44.96
CA LEU A 25 -77.86 -11.16 44.40
C LEU A 25 -76.36 -11.17 44.75
N LEU A 26 -75.99 -11.49 45.98
CA LEU A 26 -74.58 -11.64 46.37
C LEU A 26 -73.92 -12.82 45.65
N GLY A 27 -74.64 -13.94 45.51
CA GLY A 27 -74.17 -15.12 44.77
C GLY A 27 -73.95 -14.83 43.28
N SER A 28 -74.85 -14.07 42.64
CA SER A 28 -74.67 -13.66 41.25
C SER A 28 -73.49 -12.71 41.07
N VAL A 29 -73.29 -11.75 41.99
CA VAL A 29 -72.15 -10.82 41.94
C VAL A 29 -70.82 -11.55 42.16
N LEU A 30 -70.78 -12.52 43.08
CA LEU A 30 -69.60 -13.37 43.28
C LEU A 30 -69.28 -14.22 42.06
N LEU A 31 -70.30 -14.82 41.43
CA LEU A 31 -70.11 -15.66 40.26
C LEU A 31 -69.65 -14.84 39.04
N ASP A 32 -70.19 -13.63 38.87
CA ASP A 32 -69.76 -12.69 37.84
C ASP A 32 -68.31 -12.21 38.06
N ALA A 33 -67.93 -11.90 39.30
CA ALA A 33 -66.55 -11.55 39.65
C ALA A 33 -65.57 -12.70 39.41
N VAL A 34 -65.95 -13.95 39.73
CA VAL A 34 -65.14 -15.15 39.47
C VAL A 34 -64.99 -15.38 37.96
N MET A 35 -66.06 -15.25 37.19
CA MET A 35 -66.02 -15.41 35.72
C MET A 35 -65.17 -14.32 35.06
N THR A 36 -65.30 -13.07 35.51
CA THR A 36 -64.49 -11.94 35.02
C THR A 36 -63.00 -12.14 35.32
N ASN A 37 -62.65 -12.56 36.54
CA ASN A 37 -61.27 -12.87 36.90
C ASN A 37 -60.71 -14.06 36.10
N LEU A 38 -61.51 -15.11 35.87
CA LEU A 38 -61.08 -16.24 35.04
C LEU A 38 -60.79 -15.83 33.60
N VAL A 39 -61.66 -15.00 33.00
CA VAL A 39 -61.48 -14.42 31.66
C VAL A 39 -60.20 -13.59 31.59
N LEU A 40 -59.96 -12.71 32.57
CA LEU A 40 -58.77 -11.88 32.64
C LEU A 40 -57.50 -12.75 32.74
N THR A 41 -57.47 -13.74 33.65
CA THR A 41 -56.32 -14.65 33.80
C THR A 41 -56.03 -15.40 32.50
N LYS A 42 -57.06 -15.90 31.79
CA LYS A 42 -56.86 -16.61 30.51
C LYS A 42 -56.36 -15.70 29.40
N ARG A 43 -56.81 -14.44 29.35
CA ARG A 43 -56.27 -13.45 28.40
C ARG A 43 -54.82 -13.08 28.72
N HIS A 44 -54.49 -12.86 29.99
CA HIS A 44 -53.12 -12.59 30.41
C HIS A 44 -52.18 -13.75 30.07
N MET A 45 -52.59 -15.00 30.32
CA MET A 45 -51.82 -16.17 29.90
C MET A 45 -51.51 -16.18 28.40
N ASN A 46 -52.48 -15.88 27.54
CA ASN A 46 -52.25 -15.87 26.09
C ASN A 46 -51.35 -14.70 25.66
N ILE A 47 -51.35 -13.58 26.39
CA ILE A 47 -50.41 -12.47 26.18
C ILE A 47 -48.99 -12.91 26.55
N ASP A 48 -48.83 -13.56 27.70
CA ASP A 48 -47.53 -14.05 28.17
C ASP A 48 -46.97 -15.09 27.20
N PHE A 49 -47.81 -16.02 26.72
CA PHE A 49 -47.43 -17.01 25.72
C PHE A 49 -47.04 -16.39 24.37
N ALA A 50 -47.80 -15.41 23.88
CA ALA A 50 -47.42 -14.68 22.67
C ALA A 50 -46.09 -13.93 22.87
N TYR A 51 -45.88 -13.32 24.03
CA TYR A 51 -44.65 -12.62 24.36
C TYR A 51 -43.45 -13.58 24.41
N TYR A 52 -43.55 -14.71 25.11
CA TYR A 52 -42.50 -15.73 25.16
C TYR A 52 -42.16 -16.30 23.79
N ALA A 53 -43.18 -16.59 22.96
CA ALA A 53 -42.92 -17.01 21.59
C ALA A 53 -42.17 -15.94 20.77
N GLY A 54 -42.49 -14.67 20.96
CA GLY A 54 -41.78 -13.57 20.32
C GLY A 54 -40.32 -13.48 20.76
N GLU A 55 -40.02 -13.67 22.04
CA GLU A 55 -38.64 -13.72 22.56
C GLU A 55 -37.88 -14.92 21.98
N SER A 56 -38.47 -16.12 22.02
CA SER A 56 -37.83 -17.32 21.47
C SER A 56 -37.59 -17.21 19.96
N ALA A 57 -38.49 -16.60 19.20
CA ALA A 57 -38.27 -16.35 17.77
C ALA A 57 -37.10 -15.37 17.53
N ILE A 58 -37.00 -14.32 18.33
CA ILE A 58 -35.89 -13.36 18.24
C ILE A 58 -34.56 -14.03 18.60
N GLU A 59 -34.50 -14.88 19.62
CA GLU A 59 -33.30 -15.66 19.95
C GLU A 59 -32.86 -16.55 18.78
N ASN A 60 -33.80 -17.20 18.10
CA ASN A 60 -33.51 -17.99 16.91
C ASN A 60 -32.97 -17.12 15.77
N TRP A 61 -33.57 -15.96 15.51
CA TRP A 61 -33.07 -15.04 14.49
C TRP A 61 -31.69 -14.47 14.84
N PHE A 62 -31.40 -14.17 16.10
CA PHE A 62 -30.07 -13.77 16.53
C PHE A 62 -29.04 -14.88 16.30
N SER A 63 -29.40 -16.16 16.49
CA SER A 63 -28.52 -17.29 16.16
C SER A 63 -28.26 -17.41 14.65
N VAL A 64 -29.27 -17.14 13.82
CA VAL A 64 -29.11 -17.06 12.35
C VAL A 64 -28.16 -15.93 11.97
N ILE A 65 -28.29 -14.75 12.60
CA ILE A 65 -27.36 -13.64 12.37
C ILE A 65 -25.94 -14.04 12.80
N GLU A 66 -25.78 -14.58 14.01
CA GLU A 66 -24.47 -14.97 14.56
C GLU A 66 -23.73 -15.98 13.69
N SER A 67 -24.44 -16.90 13.04
CA SER A 67 -23.85 -17.87 12.10
C SER A 67 -23.51 -17.33 10.72
N ASN A 68 -23.96 -16.13 10.35
CA ASN A 68 -23.74 -15.55 9.01
C ASN A 68 -22.99 -14.22 9.05
N ILE A 69 -22.87 -13.57 10.21
CA ILE A 69 -22.42 -12.19 10.33
C ILE A 69 -20.99 -11.97 9.85
N ASP A 70 -20.08 -12.88 10.16
CA ASP A 70 -18.68 -12.76 9.73
C ASP A 70 -18.54 -12.88 8.22
N LYS A 71 -19.26 -13.82 7.60
CA LYS A 71 -19.31 -13.99 6.13
C LYS A 71 -19.91 -12.77 5.42
N ILE A 72 -20.91 -12.13 6.03
CA ILE A 72 -21.51 -10.91 5.47
C ILE A 72 -20.58 -9.72 5.66
N ALA A 73 -19.91 -9.61 6.81
CA ALA A 73 -18.95 -8.55 7.07
C ALA A 73 -17.74 -8.63 6.14
N SER A 74 -17.27 -9.83 5.79
CA SER A 74 -16.18 -10.05 4.83
C SER A 74 -16.54 -9.64 3.40
N ASP A 75 -17.83 -9.58 3.05
CA ASP A 75 -18.29 -9.11 1.72
C ASP A 75 -18.23 -7.57 1.57
N TYR A 76 -17.87 -6.83 2.63
CA TYR A 76 -17.85 -5.37 2.61
C TYR A 76 -16.61 -4.79 1.90
N THR A 77 -16.84 -3.94 0.88
CA THR A 77 -15.81 -3.37 -0.02
C THR A 77 -15.28 -1.98 0.37
N GLY A 78 -15.80 -1.32 1.42
CA GLY A 78 -15.29 -0.05 1.98
C GLY A 78 -14.27 -0.21 3.12
N GLU A 79 -13.29 0.69 3.29
CA GLU A 79 -12.30 0.58 4.38
C GLU A 79 -12.94 0.80 5.74
N VAL A 80 -12.54 -0.02 6.72
CA VAL A 80 -13.09 0.06 8.08
C VAL A 80 -12.01 0.53 9.03
N GLU A 81 -12.09 1.79 9.44
CA GLU A 81 -11.30 2.32 10.54
C GLU A 81 -12.09 2.11 11.85
N PRO A 82 -11.63 1.23 12.76
CA PRO A 82 -12.39 0.91 13.96
C PRO A 82 -12.55 2.11 14.89
N SER A 83 -11.65 3.11 14.88
CA SER A 83 -11.76 4.35 15.66
C SER A 83 -12.85 5.30 15.14
N ASP A 84 -13.11 5.32 13.84
CA ASP A 84 -14.07 6.26 13.22
C ASP A 84 -15.52 5.76 13.29
N ASN A 85 -16.41 6.60 13.80
CA ASN A 85 -17.83 6.25 13.91
C ASN A 85 -18.52 6.09 12.56
N VAL A 86 -18.17 6.93 11.57
CA VAL A 86 -18.81 6.91 10.26
C VAL A 86 -18.44 5.65 9.51
N SER A 87 -17.17 5.25 9.56
CA SER A 87 -16.67 4.01 9.00
C SER A 87 -17.34 2.77 9.61
N ARG A 88 -17.45 2.70 10.94
CA ARG A 88 -18.18 1.60 11.62
C ARG A 88 -19.64 1.51 11.23
N GLU A 89 -20.36 2.64 11.19
CA GLU A 89 -21.78 2.67 10.82
C GLU A 89 -22.01 2.18 9.39
N ARG A 90 -21.08 2.47 8.47
CA ARG A 90 -21.17 2.00 7.08
C ARG A 90 -21.05 0.48 6.97
N LEU A 91 -20.08 -0.14 7.65
CA LEU A 91 -19.98 -1.61 7.73
C LEU A 91 -21.25 -2.22 8.35
N ALA A 92 -21.71 -1.65 9.46
CA ALA A 92 -22.88 -2.16 10.18
C ALA A 92 -24.18 -2.07 9.35
N ASN A 93 -24.36 -0.98 8.60
CA ASN A 93 -25.49 -0.84 7.68
C ASN A 93 -25.42 -1.84 6.53
N HIS A 94 -24.23 -2.05 5.93
CA HIS A 94 -24.04 -3.08 4.91
C HIS A 94 -24.47 -4.47 5.40
N ILE A 95 -24.10 -4.83 6.63
CA ILE A 95 -24.51 -6.11 7.25
C ILE A 95 -26.04 -6.21 7.36
N VAL A 96 -26.69 -5.14 7.84
CA VAL A 96 -28.16 -5.10 7.96
C VAL A 96 -28.83 -5.25 6.60
N ASP A 97 -28.34 -4.54 5.58
CA ASP A 97 -28.88 -4.58 4.23
C ASP A 97 -28.73 -5.97 3.60
N GLN A 98 -27.55 -6.59 3.72
CA GLN A 98 -27.30 -7.95 3.23
C GLN A 98 -28.18 -9.01 3.91
N ILE A 99 -28.42 -8.89 5.22
CA ILE A 99 -29.35 -9.80 5.93
C ILE A 99 -30.79 -9.66 5.39
N LYS A 100 -31.21 -8.43 5.09
CA LYS A 100 -32.55 -8.14 4.53
C LYS A 100 -32.67 -8.63 3.08
N GLU A 101 -31.69 -8.34 2.24
CA GLU A 101 -31.66 -8.74 0.82
C GLU A 101 -31.64 -10.26 0.65
N LYS A 102 -30.83 -10.97 1.45
CA LYS A 102 -30.74 -12.45 1.44
C LYS A 102 -31.96 -13.12 2.10
N ALA A 103 -32.91 -12.36 2.64
CA ALA A 103 -34.13 -12.83 3.30
C ALA A 103 -33.89 -13.94 4.34
N LEU A 104 -32.82 -13.78 5.15
CA LEU A 104 -32.37 -14.78 6.11
C LEU A 104 -33.36 -14.96 7.27
N LEU A 105 -34.06 -13.89 7.65
CA LEU A 105 -35.01 -13.87 8.77
C LEU A 105 -36.43 -14.07 8.24
N LYS A 106 -37.01 -15.24 8.51
CA LYS A 106 -38.36 -15.63 8.06
C LYS A 106 -39.33 -15.75 9.24
N ASP A 107 -40.62 -15.63 8.96
CA ASP A 107 -41.69 -15.89 9.93
C ASP A 107 -41.55 -17.30 10.54
N LEU A 108 -41.78 -17.40 11.86
CA LEU A 108 -41.60 -18.63 12.63
C LEU A 108 -42.91 -19.04 13.32
N TRP A 109 -43.05 -20.34 13.57
CA TRP A 109 -44.05 -20.91 14.47
C TRP A 109 -43.37 -21.45 15.71
N VAL A 110 -43.77 -20.98 16.90
CA VAL A 110 -43.15 -21.38 18.17
C VAL A 110 -44.14 -22.18 19.00
N ASP A 111 -43.82 -23.43 19.35
CA ASP A 111 -44.67 -24.27 20.23
C ASP A 111 -44.47 -23.87 21.70
N ILE A 112 -45.56 -23.48 22.37
CA ILE A 112 -45.53 -22.95 23.74
C ILE A 112 -46.01 -23.99 24.77
N ALA A 113 -46.58 -25.13 24.34
CA ALA A 113 -47.15 -26.13 25.25
C ALA A 113 -46.26 -27.36 25.47
N ASN A 114 -45.47 -27.77 24.47
CA ASN A 114 -44.52 -28.86 24.62
C ASN A 114 -43.13 -28.31 24.92
N LYS A 115 -42.65 -28.51 26.14
CA LYS A 115 -41.24 -28.30 26.51
C LYS A 115 -40.34 -29.38 25.86
N SER A 116 -40.33 -29.50 24.53
CA SER A 116 -39.44 -30.42 23.81
C SER A 116 -38.49 -29.68 22.87
N ASP A 117 -37.33 -30.28 22.64
CA ASP A 117 -36.06 -29.69 22.18
C ASP A 117 -36.03 -29.08 20.76
N SER A 118 -37.17 -28.85 20.11
CA SER A 118 -37.27 -28.09 18.86
C SER A 118 -38.37 -27.03 18.97
N LEU A 119 -37.99 -25.81 19.38
CA LEU A 119 -38.90 -24.67 19.58
C LEU A 119 -39.59 -24.18 18.30
N ILE A 120 -39.12 -24.59 17.11
CA ILE A 120 -39.66 -24.16 15.81
C ILE A 120 -40.54 -25.28 15.23
N ALA A 121 -41.85 -25.04 15.13
CA ALA A 121 -42.77 -25.93 14.44
C ALA A 121 -42.70 -25.70 12.91
N THR A 122 -42.64 -26.78 12.13
CA THR A 122 -42.63 -26.72 10.64
C THR A 122 -43.98 -26.34 10.03
N SER A 123 -45.04 -26.28 10.84
CA SER A 123 -46.40 -25.93 10.45
C SER A 123 -47.25 -25.55 11.67
N PRO A 124 -48.40 -24.87 11.50
CA PRO A 124 -49.28 -24.51 12.59
C PRO A 124 -49.76 -25.76 13.34
N VAL A 125 -49.43 -25.86 14.62
CA VAL A 125 -50.01 -26.82 15.57
C VAL A 125 -50.89 -26.07 16.57
N ASP A 126 -51.84 -26.77 17.18
CA ASP A 126 -52.83 -26.26 18.13
C ASP A 126 -52.22 -25.48 19.33
N THR A 127 -50.92 -25.61 19.56
CA THR A 127 -50.18 -25.01 20.67
C THR A 127 -49.10 -24.01 20.22
N SER A 128 -49.04 -23.69 18.92
CA SER A 128 -48.03 -22.80 18.36
C SER A 128 -48.51 -21.36 18.23
N ALA A 129 -47.63 -20.41 18.54
CA ALA A 129 -47.79 -19.01 18.20
C ALA A 129 -47.14 -18.71 16.85
N GLN A 130 -47.81 -17.88 16.05
CA GLN A 130 -47.22 -17.33 14.84
C GLN A 130 -46.42 -16.08 15.21
N VAL A 131 -45.14 -16.04 14.88
CA VAL A 131 -44.29 -14.87 15.05
C VAL A 131 -43.85 -14.36 13.69
N LYS A 132 -44.23 -13.12 13.40
CA LYS A 132 -43.86 -12.44 12.15
C LYS A 132 -42.65 -11.57 12.36
N PHE A 133 -41.67 -11.69 11.46
CA PHE A 133 -40.56 -10.75 11.39
C PHE A 133 -41.09 -9.40 10.88
N VAL A 134 -40.73 -8.30 11.54
CA VAL A 134 -41.16 -6.95 11.13
C VAL A 134 -39.98 -6.17 10.58
N ASP A 135 -38.90 -6.07 11.33
CA ASP A 135 -37.73 -5.30 10.91
C ASP A 135 -36.46 -5.67 11.69
N LEU A 136 -35.31 -5.36 11.09
CA LEU A 136 -33.98 -5.41 11.66
C LEU A 136 -33.38 -4.01 11.61
N ILE A 137 -32.95 -3.48 12.74
CA ILE A 137 -32.53 -2.08 12.90
C ILE A 137 -31.14 -2.06 13.51
N LEU A 138 -30.25 -1.24 12.95
CA LEU A 138 -28.99 -0.88 13.58
C LEU A 138 -29.25 0.19 14.65
N GLU A 139 -28.96 -0.13 15.92
CA GLU A 139 -29.18 0.79 17.03
C GLU A 139 -27.96 1.67 17.31
N LYS A 140 -26.77 1.07 17.27
CA LYS A 140 -25.48 1.76 17.43
C LYS A 140 -24.32 0.86 17.04
N THR A 141 -23.16 1.48 16.85
CA THR A 141 -21.86 0.81 16.80
C THR A 141 -21.02 1.21 18.02
N TYR A 142 -20.08 0.36 18.43
CA TYR A 142 -19.17 0.63 19.55
C TYR A 142 -17.78 0.06 19.26
N TRP A 143 -16.76 0.81 19.68
CA TRP A 143 -15.36 0.39 19.63
C TRP A 143 -14.56 1.04 20.76
N GLU A 144 -13.57 0.32 21.25
CA GLU A 144 -12.54 0.80 22.16
C GLU A 144 -11.22 0.04 21.88
N ASN A 145 -10.08 0.61 22.26
CA ASN A 145 -8.75 0.04 21.95
C ASN A 145 -8.58 -1.44 22.35
N SER A 146 -9.32 -1.93 23.37
CA SER A 146 -9.25 -3.32 23.83
C SER A 146 -9.83 -4.33 22.82
N LEU A 147 -10.69 -3.87 21.91
CA LEU A 147 -11.36 -4.70 20.91
C LEU A 147 -10.49 -4.94 19.67
N GLY A 148 -9.39 -4.20 19.50
CA GLY A 148 -8.50 -4.31 18.34
C GLY A 148 -9.26 -4.12 17.04
N ASP A 149 -9.16 -5.07 16.13
CA ASP A 149 -9.80 -5.01 14.81
C ASP A 149 -11.29 -5.41 14.84
N TYR A 150 -11.89 -5.57 16.02
CA TYR A 150 -13.31 -5.91 16.14
C TYR A 150 -14.14 -4.71 16.55
N ILE A 151 -15.35 -4.61 16.01
CA ILE A 151 -16.36 -3.66 16.48
C ILE A 151 -17.55 -4.42 17.07
N GLU A 152 -18.29 -3.77 17.98
CA GLU A 152 -19.60 -4.26 18.39
C GLU A 152 -20.69 -3.51 17.63
N ILE A 153 -21.57 -4.25 16.95
CA ILE A 153 -22.77 -3.70 16.35
C ILE A 153 -24.00 -4.14 17.16
N TYR A 154 -24.88 -3.21 17.50
CA TYR A 154 -26.07 -3.47 18.30
C TYR A 154 -27.26 -3.55 17.35
N LEU A 155 -27.77 -4.77 17.15
CA LEU A 155 -28.88 -5.02 16.24
C LEU A 155 -30.17 -5.27 17.02
N GLY A 156 -31.19 -4.48 16.70
CA GLY A 156 -32.54 -4.59 17.23
C GLY A 156 -33.46 -5.33 16.27
N ILE A 157 -34.17 -6.36 16.73
CA ILE A 157 -35.19 -7.06 15.95
C ILE A 157 -36.58 -6.73 16.48
N LYS A 158 -37.47 -6.30 15.58
CA LYS A 158 -38.90 -6.11 15.86
C LYS A 158 -39.71 -7.28 15.33
N SER A 159 -40.62 -7.80 16.14
CA SER A 159 -41.50 -8.91 15.77
C SER A 159 -42.93 -8.72 16.26
N LYS A 160 -43.87 -9.43 15.62
CA LYS A 160 -45.28 -9.47 16.02
C LYS A 160 -45.72 -10.90 16.25
N SER A 161 -46.08 -11.22 17.49
CA SER A 161 -46.53 -12.55 17.89
C SER A 161 -48.05 -12.62 18.06
N SER A 162 -48.65 -13.72 17.61
CA SER A 162 -50.08 -13.99 17.73
C SER A 162 -50.31 -15.41 18.24
N PHE A 163 -51.16 -15.55 19.25
CA PHE A 163 -51.47 -16.83 19.89
C PHE A 163 -52.95 -16.94 20.25
N SER A 164 -53.54 -18.11 20.03
CA SER A 164 -54.92 -18.42 20.41
C SER A 164 -55.02 -19.88 20.82
N LEU A 165 -55.67 -20.13 21.95
CA LEU A 165 -55.98 -21.50 22.37
C LEU A 165 -57.14 -22.05 21.52
N PRO A 166 -57.04 -23.30 21.01
CA PRO A 166 -58.11 -23.94 20.25
C PRO A 166 -59.41 -23.98 21.04
N ASN A 167 -60.54 -23.73 20.37
CA ASN A 167 -61.88 -23.77 20.95
C ASN A 167 -62.11 -22.78 22.12
N THR A 168 -61.32 -21.71 22.21
CA THR A 168 -61.54 -20.62 23.17
C THR A 168 -61.78 -19.29 22.47
N ALA A 169 -62.53 -18.39 23.12
CA ALA A 169 -62.72 -17.01 22.65
C ALA A 169 -61.58 -16.07 23.06
N TYR A 170 -60.47 -16.61 23.58
CA TYR A 170 -59.34 -15.83 24.07
C TYR A 170 -58.21 -15.91 23.05
N SER A 171 -57.95 -14.79 22.36
CA SER A 171 -56.84 -14.65 21.42
C SER A 171 -56.03 -13.40 21.73
N THR A 172 -54.73 -13.48 21.46
CA THR A 172 -53.82 -12.34 21.45
C THR A 172 -53.29 -12.21 20.03
N SER A 173 -53.41 -11.03 19.43
CA SER A 173 -52.92 -10.74 18.09
C SER A 173 -51.94 -9.59 18.10
N ASN A 174 -50.91 -9.67 17.26
CA ASN A 174 -49.94 -8.60 17.01
C ASN A 174 -49.26 -8.06 18.27
N LYS A 175 -48.93 -8.93 19.23
CA LYS A 175 -48.12 -8.54 20.37
C LYS A 175 -46.72 -8.21 19.88
N GLU A 176 -46.34 -6.94 19.97
CA GLU A 176 -45.01 -6.48 19.59
C GLU A 176 -43.98 -6.92 20.62
N VAL A 177 -42.89 -7.51 20.12
CA VAL A 177 -41.71 -7.88 20.90
C VAL A 177 -40.49 -7.28 20.20
N TYR A 178 -39.58 -6.74 21.01
CA TYR A 178 -38.37 -6.10 20.55
C TYR A 178 -37.24 -6.45 21.49
N ALA A 179 -36.11 -6.85 20.92
CA ALA A 179 -34.88 -7.09 21.66
C ALA A 179 -33.68 -6.60 20.86
N VAL A 180 -32.63 -6.24 21.58
CA VAL A 180 -31.35 -5.80 21.03
C VAL A 180 -30.27 -6.73 21.54
N LYS A 181 -29.38 -7.18 20.66
CA LYS A 181 -28.20 -7.97 21.01
C LYS A 181 -26.96 -7.33 20.37
N PRO A 182 -25.84 -7.21 21.11
CA PRO A 182 -24.56 -6.87 20.51
C PRO A 182 -23.98 -8.07 19.76
N PHE A 183 -23.42 -7.80 18.59
CA PHE A 183 -22.65 -8.75 17.81
C PHE A 183 -21.24 -8.22 17.66
N LYS A 184 -20.25 -9.07 18.00
CA LYS A 184 -18.85 -8.76 17.77
C LYS A 184 -18.53 -9.12 16.33
N VAL A 185 -18.08 -8.14 15.55
CA VAL A 185 -17.81 -8.29 14.11
C VAL A 185 -16.37 -7.91 13.87
N LYS A 186 -15.63 -8.78 13.16
CA LYS A 186 -14.28 -8.44 12.74
C LYS A 186 -14.36 -7.39 11.63
N CYS A 187 -13.67 -6.27 11.79
CA CYS A 187 -13.47 -5.34 10.70
C CYS A 187 -12.68 -6.06 9.61
N PRO A 188 -13.09 -5.97 8.33
CA PRO A 188 -12.30 -6.51 7.25
C PRO A 188 -10.91 -5.88 7.27
N THR A 189 -9.90 -6.65 7.69
CA THR A 189 -8.50 -6.27 7.56
C THR A 189 -8.10 -6.50 6.11
N ARG A 190 -7.66 -5.44 5.44
CA ARG A 190 -7.33 -5.49 4.02
C ARG A 190 -5.84 -5.56 3.83
N ASN A 191 -5.37 -6.63 3.22
CA ASN A 191 -4.05 -6.65 2.64
C ASN A 191 -4.15 -6.03 1.25
N TYR A 192 -3.99 -4.73 1.12
CA TYR A 192 -4.23 -4.06 -0.15
C TYR A 192 -3.36 -4.59 -1.30
N LEU A 193 -3.98 -5.23 -2.27
CA LEU A 193 -3.36 -5.48 -3.58
C LEU A 193 -3.23 -4.12 -4.30
N GLU A 194 -2.14 -3.41 -4.04
CA GLU A 194 -1.93 -2.01 -4.50
C GLU A 194 -0.97 -1.89 -5.68
N SER A 195 -0.53 -3.01 -6.26
CA SER A 195 0.56 -2.99 -7.21
C SER A 195 0.43 -4.06 -8.29
N ALA A 196 1.15 -3.83 -9.38
CA ALA A 196 1.34 -4.82 -10.44
C ALA A 196 2.27 -5.94 -9.97
N ILE A 197 3.31 -5.59 -9.19
CA ILE A 197 4.34 -6.52 -8.73
C ILE A 197 4.67 -6.25 -7.26
N TRP A 198 4.65 -7.31 -6.45
CA TRP A 198 5.28 -7.42 -5.15
C TRP A 198 6.36 -8.50 -5.20
N SER A 199 7.59 -8.14 -4.84
CA SER A 199 8.75 -9.04 -4.89
C SER A 199 9.50 -8.96 -3.56
N VAL A 200 9.58 -10.07 -2.82
CA VAL A 200 10.44 -10.12 -1.63
C VAL A 200 11.91 -10.23 -2.03
N GLY A 201 12.24 -11.11 -2.97
CA GLY A 201 13.52 -11.09 -3.66
C GLY A 201 13.66 -9.89 -4.62
N ASP A 202 14.70 -9.89 -5.43
CA ASP A 202 14.93 -8.85 -6.45
C ASP A 202 13.89 -8.89 -7.58
N PHE A 203 13.63 -7.73 -8.20
CA PHE A 203 12.96 -7.64 -9.49
C PHE A 203 14.02 -7.38 -10.57
N TYR A 204 14.26 -8.39 -11.39
CA TYR A 204 15.46 -8.48 -12.21
C TYR A 204 15.11 -8.51 -13.71
N ILE A 205 15.80 -7.69 -14.50
CA ILE A 205 15.74 -7.72 -15.97
C ILE A 205 17.14 -7.80 -16.58
N ASN A 206 17.31 -8.76 -17.50
CA ASN A 206 18.54 -8.93 -18.25
C ASN A 206 18.25 -8.77 -19.75
N GLY A 207 18.89 -7.79 -20.38
CA GLY A 207 18.77 -7.53 -21.81
C GLY A 207 19.49 -8.52 -22.71
N ASN A 208 20.24 -9.47 -22.12
CA ASN A 208 21.06 -10.49 -22.79
C ASN A 208 22.00 -9.91 -23.87
N GLY A 209 22.40 -8.65 -23.72
CA GLY A 209 23.22 -7.92 -24.68
C GLY A 209 22.51 -7.54 -25.99
N LEU A 210 21.23 -7.87 -26.13
CA LEU A 210 20.41 -7.63 -27.32
C LEU A 210 19.61 -6.31 -27.26
N GLY A 211 19.50 -5.68 -26.09
CA GLY A 211 18.71 -4.46 -25.93
C GLY A 211 17.22 -4.78 -25.88
N LYS A 212 16.75 -5.25 -24.72
CA LYS A 212 15.38 -5.75 -24.56
C LYS A 212 14.63 -4.91 -23.55
N THR A 213 13.35 -4.66 -23.85
CA THR A 213 12.47 -3.86 -23.00
C THR A 213 11.47 -4.74 -22.27
N ALA A 214 11.05 -4.32 -21.08
CA ALA A 214 9.83 -4.77 -20.43
C ALA A 214 9.02 -3.58 -19.92
N VAL A 215 7.71 -3.75 -19.82
CA VAL A 215 6.79 -2.71 -19.39
C VAL A 215 5.90 -3.21 -18.25
N VAL A 216 5.80 -2.41 -17.19
CA VAL A 216 4.90 -2.65 -16.06
C VAL A 216 3.97 -1.44 -15.90
N LYS A 217 2.65 -1.65 -16.02
CA LYS A 217 1.63 -0.65 -15.68
C LYS A 217 1.09 -0.87 -14.29
N GLY A 218 1.22 0.14 -13.44
CA GLY A 218 1.00 0.04 -12.00
C GLY A 218 2.30 0.03 -11.23
N ASP A 219 2.17 -0.01 -9.92
CA ASP A 219 3.32 0.12 -9.02
C ASP A 219 4.11 -1.17 -8.91
N VAL A 220 5.38 -1.04 -8.57
CA VAL A 220 6.30 -2.14 -8.27
C VAL A 220 6.82 -1.97 -6.86
N PHE A 221 6.67 -3.00 -6.03
CA PHE A 221 7.24 -3.07 -4.69
C PHE A 221 8.25 -4.20 -4.62
N THR A 222 9.48 -3.87 -4.24
CA THR A 222 10.57 -4.82 -4.09
C THR A 222 11.22 -4.66 -2.72
N PHE A 223 11.35 -5.72 -1.95
CA PHE A 223 12.20 -5.65 -0.75
C PHE A 223 13.67 -5.74 -1.16
N GLY A 224 14.03 -6.79 -1.92
CA GLY A 224 15.33 -6.93 -2.56
C GLY A 224 16.41 -7.52 -1.65
N SER A 225 17.45 -8.05 -2.28
CA SER A 225 18.66 -8.54 -1.63
C SER A 225 19.53 -7.39 -1.14
N TYR A 226 20.32 -7.63 -0.10
CA TYR A 226 21.08 -6.59 0.61
C TYR A 226 22.42 -7.12 1.08
N ALA A 227 23.39 -6.23 1.37
CA ALA A 227 24.69 -6.65 1.88
C ALA A 227 24.57 -7.36 3.24
N LYS A 228 25.39 -8.40 3.47
CA LYS A 228 25.37 -9.16 4.71
C LYS A 228 25.84 -8.38 5.95
N ASP A 229 26.78 -7.46 5.77
CA ASP A 229 27.34 -6.61 6.82
C ASP A 229 26.74 -5.20 6.69
N VAL A 230 26.30 -4.62 7.81
CA VAL A 230 25.76 -3.25 7.88
C VAL A 230 26.82 -2.18 7.69
N HIS A 231 28.09 -2.53 7.82
CA HIS A 231 29.22 -1.63 7.59
C HIS A 231 29.88 -1.83 6.21
N GLU A 232 29.29 -2.65 5.36
CA GLU A 232 29.84 -2.90 4.03
C GLU A 232 29.70 -1.66 3.14
N MET A 233 30.84 -1.10 2.74
CA MET A 233 30.87 0.03 1.81
C MET A 233 30.77 -0.41 0.33
N ASP A 234 30.92 -1.71 0.05
CA ASP A 234 30.70 -2.27 -1.29
C ASP A 234 29.21 -2.36 -1.63
N GLN A 235 28.61 -1.21 -1.96
CA GLN A 235 27.21 -1.07 -2.35
C GLN A 235 26.77 -1.95 -3.55
N GLN A 236 27.72 -2.48 -4.33
CA GLN A 236 27.44 -3.43 -5.42
C GLN A 236 26.76 -4.73 -4.95
N LEU A 237 26.76 -5.03 -3.64
CA LEU A 237 26.12 -6.22 -3.06
C LEU A 237 24.59 -6.09 -2.88
N PHE A 238 24.02 -4.91 -3.12
CA PHE A 238 22.59 -4.68 -2.98
C PHE A 238 21.84 -4.92 -4.30
N GLY A 239 20.75 -5.68 -4.25
CA GLY A 239 19.84 -5.87 -5.38
C GLY A 239 18.71 -4.84 -5.37
N GLY A 240 17.47 -5.31 -5.41
CA GLY A 240 16.25 -4.52 -5.53
C GLY A 240 15.66 -4.57 -6.94
N ILE A 241 15.33 -3.42 -7.52
CA ILE A 241 14.91 -3.32 -8.92
C ILE A 241 16.18 -3.16 -9.76
N TYR A 242 16.54 -4.19 -10.52
CA TYR A 242 17.85 -4.31 -11.14
C TYR A 242 17.77 -4.61 -12.64
N ALA A 243 18.28 -3.69 -13.47
CA ALA A 243 18.45 -3.88 -14.91
C ALA A 243 19.93 -3.97 -15.32
N LEU A 244 20.26 -4.94 -16.19
CA LEU A 244 21.62 -5.14 -16.68
C LEU A 244 21.69 -5.71 -18.11
N ASN A 245 22.88 -5.66 -18.71
CA ASN A 245 23.22 -6.14 -20.06
C ASN A 245 22.25 -5.63 -21.13
N LYS A 246 22.02 -4.31 -21.18
CA LYS A 246 21.07 -3.60 -22.06
C LYS A 246 19.60 -3.92 -21.75
N GLY A 247 19.29 -4.17 -20.48
CA GLY A 247 17.92 -4.35 -20.02
C GLY A 247 17.25 -2.98 -19.91
N ILE A 248 16.06 -2.83 -20.48
CA ILE A 248 15.27 -1.60 -20.40
C ILE A 248 13.95 -1.90 -19.67
N LEU A 249 13.68 -1.21 -18.58
CA LEU A 249 12.45 -1.38 -17.81
C LEU A 249 11.68 -0.06 -17.77
N TYR A 250 10.41 -0.10 -18.20
CA TYR A 250 9.48 1.01 -18.06
C TYR A 250 8.44 0.67 -16.98
N VAL A 251 8.38 1.50 -15.94
CA VAL A 251 7.39 1.41 -14.85
C VAL A 251 6.42 2.58 -14.96
N TYR A 252 5.22 2.32 -15.44
CA TYR A 252 4.10 3.25 -15.56
C TYR A 252 3.33 3.33 -14.23
N GLY A 253 4.08 3.65 -13.17
CA GLY A 253 3.65 3.67 -11.78
C GLY A 253 4.80 4.14 -10.90
N ASN A 254 4.69 3.93 -9.59
CA ASN A 254 5.77 4.16 -8.64
C ASN A 254 6.70 2.93 -8.57
N ALA A 255 7.97 3.16 -8.27
CA ALA A 255 8.95 2.11 -8.02
C ALA A 255 9.42 2.18 -6.56
N TYR A 256 9.04 1.19 -5.75
CA TYR A 256 9.42 1.08 -4.35
C TYR A 256 10.46 -0.02 -4.15
N SER A 257 11.57 0.28 -3.49
CA SER A 257 12.63 -0.67 -3.17
C SER A 257 13.12 -0.49 -1.72
N ARG A 258 13.07 -1.54 -0.87
CA ARG A 258 13.79 -1.51 0.43
C ARG A 258 15.31 -1.68 0.25
N SER A 259 15.72 -2.13 -0.93
CA SER A 259 17.09 -2.17 -1.41
C SER A 259 17.26 -1.10 -2.49
N PHE A 260 17.95 -1.36 -3.61
CA PHE A 260 18.24 -0.31 -4.59
C PHE A 260 17.26 -0.30 -5.76
N VAL A 261 17.19 0.84 -6.43
CA VAL A 261 16.82 0.89 -7.86
C VAL A 261 18.12 1.10 -8.60
N ARG A 262 18.58 0.09 -9.34
CA ARG A 262 19.94 0.06 -9.89
C ARG A 262 20.06 -0.42 -11.32
N THR A 263 21.09 0.08 -11.99
CA THR A 263 21.48 -0.33 -13.35
C THR A 263 22.94 -0.75 -13.41
N GLY A 264 23.18 -1.82 -14.15
CA GLY A 264 24.50 -2.36 -14.46
C GLY A 264 25.19 -3.10 -13.29
N PRO A 265 26.04 -4.07 -13.61
CA PRO A 265 27.05 -4.56 -12.67
C PRO A 265 28.14 -3.51 -12.47
N TYR A 266 28.78 -3.52 -11.31
CA TYR A 266 29.89 -2.60 -11.02
C TYR A 266 31.02 -2.74 -12.04
N ALA A 267 31.49 -1.60 -12.56
CA ALA A 267 32.58 -1.51 -13.54
C ALA A 267 32.34 -2.31 -14.83
N LYS A 268 31.07 -2.55 -15.19
CA LYS A 268 30.70 -3.15 -16.47
C LYS A 268 30.75 -2.11 -17.58
N GLU A 269 31.61 -2.35 -18.57
CA GLU A 269 31.66 -1.51 -19.77
C GLU A 269 30.50 -1.81 -20.73
N ASN A 270 29.96 -0.77 -21.36
CA ASN A 270 28.91 -0.84 -22.39
C ASN A 270 27.65 -1.60 -21.94
N ASP A 271 27.22 -1.44 -20.70
CA ASP A 271 26.03 -2.12 -20.19
C ASP A 271 24.75 -1.54 -20.84
N ASN A 272 24.63 -0.22 -20.96
CA ASN A 272 23.51 0.48 -21.63
C ASN A 272 22.11 0.07 -21.13
N SER A 273 21.98 -0.26 -19.85
CA SER A 273 20.69 -0.56 -19.24
C SER A 273 19.96 0.70 -18.81
N GLU A 274 18.64 0.63 -18.77
CA GLU A 274 17.79 1.76 -18.43
C GLU A 274 16.62 1.32 -17.54
N ILE A 275 16.38 2.07 -16.46
CA ILE A 275 15.12 2.01 -15.71
C ILE A 275 14.45 3.37 -15.83
N ARG A 276 13.21 3.40 -16.31
CA ARG A 276 12.40 4.62 -16.40
C ARG A 276 11.10 4.46 -15.62
N VAL A 277 10.89 5.34 -14.65
CA VAL A 277 9.74 5.35 -13.75
C VAL A 277 8.92 6.61 -14.01
N PHE A 278 7.63 6.44 -14.28
CA PHE A 278 6.77 7.55 -14.72
C PHE A 278 6.11 8.31 -13.56
N LYS A 279 6.11 7.72 -12.35
CA LYS A 279 5.75 8.41 -11.11
C LYS A 279 6.98 8.53 -10.19
N ASP A 280 6.84 8.25 -8.89
CA ASP A 280 7.91 8.42 -7.92
C ASP A 280 8.84 7.20 -7.85
N ILE A 281 10.10 7.48 -7.56
CA ILE A 281 11.08 6.46 -7.17
C ILE A 281 11.29 6.54 -5.66
N ILE A 282 11.07 5.44 -4.95
CA ILE A 282 11.30 5.31 -3.52
C ILE A 282 12.28 4.17 -3.32
N ALA A 283 13.48 4.44 -2.81
CA ALA A 283 14.52 3.41 -2.71
C ALA A 283 15.38 3.58 -1.45
N GLN A 284 16.09 2.54 -1.02
CA GLN A 284 17.26 2.76 -0.15
C GLN A 284 18.25 3.65 -0.88
N CYS A 285 18.71 3.22 -2.05
CA CYS A 285 19.57 4.02 -2.92
C CYS A 285 19.10 3.93 -4.38
N ILE A 286 19.28 5.02 -5.13
CA ILE A 286 19.11 5.02 -6.59
C ILE A 286 20.50 5.07 -7.20
N GLN A 287 20.96 3.99 -7.84
CA GLN A 287 22.37 3.87 -8.20
C GLN A 287 22.64 3.36 -9.61
N VAL A 288 23.58 4.03 -10.30
CA VAL A 288 24.08 3.59 -11.59
C VAL A 288 25.52 3.08 -11.46
N PHE A 289 25.72 1.79 -11.70
CA PHE A 289 27.01 1.12 -11.54
C PHE A 289 27.76 0.89 -12.85
N GLY A 290 27.05 0.49 -13.91
CA GLY A 290 27.63 0.20 -15.23
C GLY A 290 27.80 1.46 -16.08
N ASP A 291 28.58 1.31 -17.15
CA ASP A 291 28.85 2.39 -18.10
C ASP A 291 27.70 2.53 -19.13
N SER A 292 27.38 3.77 -19.49
CA SER A 292 26.30 4.17 -20.41
C SER A 292 24.88 3.87 -19.92
N ASP A 293 24.73 3.62 -18.62
CA ASP A 293 23.49 3.26 -17.93
C ASP A 293 22.68 4.47 -17.47
N ARG A 294 21.37 4.25 -17.27
CA ARG A 294 20.42 5.34 -17.02
C ARG A 294 19.34 4.96 -16.01
N ILE A 295 19.04 5.88 -15.11
CA ILE A 295 17.81 5.82 -14.31
C ILE A 295 17.06 7.15 -14.48
N ILE A 296 15.78 7.08 -14.81
CA ILE A 296 14.98 8.26 -15.12
C ILE A 296 13.69 8.21 -14.31
N GLY A 297 13.46 9.18 -13.42
CA GLY A 297 12.22 9.39 -12.69
C GLY A 297 11.47 10.60 -13.24
N LEU A 298 10.21 10.44 -13.66
CA LEU A 298 9.44 11.53 -14.28
C LEU A 298 8.61 12.34 -13.27
N ARG A 299 8.55 11.91 -12.01
CA ARG A 299 8.05 12.68 -10.86
C ARG A 299 9.16 12.82 -9.81
N ASN A 300 8.91 12.56 -8.53
CA ASN A 300 9.85 12.81 -7.44
C ASN A 300 10.71 11.57 -7.15
N ALA A 301 11.81 11.77 -6.43
CA ALA A 301 12.63 10.71 -5.87
C ALA A 301 12.76 10.87 -4.36
N TYR A 302 12.60 9.77 -3.63
CA TYR A 302 12.74 9.68 -2.18
C TYR A 302 13.74 8.58 -1.87
N THR A 303 14.79 8.90 -1.14
CA THR A 303 15.81 7.92 -0.78
C THR A 303 16.06 7.90 0.72
N PHE A 304 16.28 6.69 1.26
CA PHE A 304 16.68 6.49 2.66
C PHE A 304 18.21 6.59 2.83
N ASP A 305 18.93 6.49 1.72
CA ASP A 305 20.36 6.68 1.55
C ASP A 305 20.59 7.39 0.20
N ASP A 306 21.66 7.12 -0.53
CA ASP A 306 22.10 8.04 -1.56
C ASP A 306 21.32 7.97 -2.89
N ILE A 307 21.50 8.99 -3.71
CA ILE A 307 21.40 8.90 -5.16
C ILE A 307 22.81 8.98 -5.75
N GLU A 308 23.25 7.93 -6.45
CA GLU A 308 24.66 7.79 -6.80
C GLU A 308 24.96 7.33 -8.25
N VAL A 309 25.98 7.91 -8.87
CA VAL A 309 26.50 7.48 -10.18
C VAL A 309 27.99 7.14 -10.11
N ASN A 310 28.30 5.85 -10.31
CA ASN A 310 29.65 5.28 -10.35
C ASN A 310 30.14 5.00 -11.78
N GLY A 311 29.18 4.70 -12.66
CA GLY A 311 29.40 4.37 -14.06
C GLY A 311 29.84 5.56 -14.90
N GLU A 312 30.62 5.30 -15.95
CA GLU A 312 31.03 6.32 -16.91
C GLU A 312 29.97 6.52 -18.00
N ASP A 313 29.85 7.74 -18.53
CA ASP A 313 28.86 8.06 -19.58
C ASP A 313 27.40 7.74 -19.19
N SER A 314 27.12 7.71 -17.89
CA SER A 314 25.86 7.29 -17.28
C SER A 314 25.12 8.46 -16.64
N PHE A 315 23.80 8.37 -16.47
CA PHE A 315 23.10 9.42 -15.74
C PHE A 315 21.88 8.96 -14.95
N ILE A 316 21.62 9.66 -13.85
CA ILE A 316 20.33 9.64 -13.17
C ILE A 316 19.64 10.97 -13.45
N ALA A 317 18.37 10.94 -13.85
CA ALA A 317 17.59 12.13 -14.13
C ALA A 317 16.22 12.10 -13.45
N ILE A 318 15.99 13.03 -12.55
CA ILE A 318 14.73 13.23 -11.82
C ILE A 318 14.07 14.49 -12.34
N ASN A 319 12.90 14.34 -12.95
CA ASN A 319 12.14 15.44 -13.51
C ASN A 319 11.41 16.26 -12.44
N GLY A 320 11.03 15.66 -11.32
CA GLY A 320 10.48 16.34 -10.15
C GLY A 320 11.56 16.70 -9.14
N SER A 321 11.17 16.68 -7.86
CA SER A 321 12.05 17.01 -6.73
C SER A 321 12.73 15.77 -6.17
N TYR A 322 13.86 15.98 -5.50
CA TYR A 322 14.58 14.96 -4.74
C TYR A 322 14.43 15.22 -3.23
N PHE A 323 14.19 14.15 -2.48
CA PHE A 323 14.05 14.13 -1.04
C PHE A 323 14.98 13.06 -0.45
N GLY A 324 16.14 13.47 0.05
CA GLY A 324 16.96 12.64 0.93
C GLY A 324 16.33 12.63 2.31
N LEU A 325 15.76 11.49 2.72
CA LEU A 325 14.84 11.40 3.86
C LEU A 325 15.53 11.40 5.23
N THR A 326 16.83 11.12 5.28
CA THR A 326 17.59 10.96 6.52
C THR A 326 18.75 11.96 6.59
N GLU A 327 19.18 12.33 7.80
CA GLU A 327 20.35 13.21 7.98
C GLU A 327 21.69 12.45 7.99
N GLY A 328 21.67 11.14 8.25
CA GLY A 328 22.86 10.30 8.32
C GLY A 328 23.79 10.67 9.48
N GLU A 329 23.67 9.98 10.61
CA GLU A 329 24.49 10.30 11.79
C GLU A 329 25.71 9.40 11.97
N ARG A 330 25.62 8.11 11.61
CA ARG A 330 26.59 7.10 12.07
C ARG A 330 26.94 6.02 11.06
N TYR A 331 26.04 5.69 10.14
CA TYR A 331 26.23 4.63 9.15
C TYR A 331 26.31 5.20 7.74
N HIS A 332 27.10 4.54 6.88
CA HIS A 332 27.25 4.94 5.48
C HIS A 332 25.90 4.95 4.77
N ASP A 333 25.08 3.93 5.00
CA ASP A 333 23.82 3.71 4.30
C ASP A 333 22.61 4.48 4.90
N GLU A 334 22.87 5.63 5.54
CA GLU A 334 21.86 6.58 6.06
C GLU A 334 22.12 8.01 5.56
N SER A 335 23.04 8.21 4.60
CA SER A 335 23.60 9.52 4.25
C SER A 335 22.67 10.35 3.37
N SER A 336 21.72 9.73 2.67
CA SER A 336 20.68 10.44 1.90
C SER A 336 21.20 11.52 0.93
N ALA A 337 22.45 11.39 0.51
CA ALA A 337 23.20 12.42 -0.21
C ALA A 337 23.09 12.25 -1.72
N ILE A 338 23.52 13.28 -2.45
CA ILE A 338 23.67 13.22 -3.92
C ILE A 338 25.14 12.99 -4.25
N VAL A 339 25.47 11.90 -4.94
CA VAL A 339 26.86 11.47 -5.12
C VAL A 339 27.17 11.15 -6.59
N ASN A 340 27.93 12.00 -7.27
CA ASN A 340 28.50 11.63 -8.55
C ASN A 340 29.98 11.28 -8.40
N SER A 341 30.24 10.00 -8.11
CA SER A 341 31.56 9.45 -7.81
C SER A 341 32.23 8.83 -9.05
N ALA A 342 31.63 8.94 -10.25
CA ALA A 342 32.15 8.40 -11.50
C ALA A 342 33.63 8.77 -11.76
N LEU A 343 34.04 10.00 -11.43
CA LEU A 343 35.46 10.42 -11.54
C LEU A 343 36.38 9.65 -10.59
N ILE A 344 35.94 9.39 -9.35
CA ILE A 344 36.72 8.67 -8.34
C ILE A 344 36.88 7.22 -8.76
N HIS A 345 35.79 6.56 -9.15
CA HIS A 345 35.82 5.17 -9.61
C HIS A 345 36.61 5.02 -10.91
N SER A 346 36.45 5.95 -11.87
CA SER A 346 37.23 5.93 -13.11
C SER A 346 38.71 6.15 -12.85
N LEU A 347 39.09 7.09 -11.98
CA LEU A 347 40.48 7.30 -11.58
C LEU A 347 41.07 6.07 -10.90
N ALA A 348 40.34 5.42 -10.00
CA ALA A 348 40.77 4.20 -9.33
C ALA A 348 40.98 3.04 -10.33
N ARG A 349 40.12 2.91 -11.34
CA ARG A 349 40.23 1.88 -12.40
C ARG A 349 41.35 2.16 -13.40
N ARG A 350 41.49 3.42 -13.83
CA ARG A 350 42.35 3.82 -14.97
C ARG A 350 43.71 4.38 -14.55
N GLY A 351 43.86 4.81 -13.30
CA GLY A 351 45.07 5.45 -12.77
C GLY A 351 45.27 6.91 -13.21
N SER A 352 44.50 7.39 -14.18
CA SER A 352 44.49 8.79 -14.63
C SER A 352 43.16 9.13 -15.31
N ILE A 353 42.76 10.40 -15.23
CA ILE A 353 41.60 10.97 -15.95
C ILE A 353 42.06 12.25 -16.66
N SER A 354 41.49 12.55 -17.83
CA SER A 354 41.80 13.79 -18.55
C SER A 354 40.55 14.66 -18.73
N PHE A 355 40.71 15.96 -18.47
CA PHE A 355 39.69 16.98 -18.70
C PHE A 355 39.95 17.81 -19.98
N ASN A 356 40.86 17.34 -20.84
CA ASN A 356 41.17 17.98 -22.12
C ASN A 356 40.07 17.72 -23.15
N SER A 357 39.69 18.73 -23.93
CA SER A 357 38.58 18.62 -24.90
C SER A 357 38.80 17.58 -25.99
N SER A 358 40.04 17.33 -26.39
CA SER A 358 40.39 16.35 -27.42
C SER A 358 40.43 14.90 -26.94
N ASP A 359 40.41 14.66 -25.63
CA ASP A 359 40.58 13.33 -25.01
C ASP A 359 39.91 13.28 -23.63
N MET A 360 38.67 13.75 -23.54
CA MET A 360 37.96 13.87 -22.27
C MET A 360 37.57 12.48 -21.75
N SER A 361 37.87 12.21 -20.48
CA SER A 361 37.45 10.95 -19.84
C SER A 361 35.93 10.79 -19.90
N PRO A 362 35.39 9.60 -20.24
CA PRO A 362 33.95 9.34 -20.24
C PRO A 362 33.29 9.54 -18.87
N ALA A 363 34.05 9.48 -17.77
CA ALA A 363 33.57 9.81 -16.44
C ALA A 363 33.08 11.27 -16.31
N PHE A 364 33.62 12.20 -17.10
CA PHE A 364 33.11 13.58 -17.17
C PHE A 364 31.81 13.73 -17.96
N LYS A 365 31.28 12.65 -18.56
CA LYS A 365 29.97 12.62 -19.21
C LYS A 365 28.87 12.13 -18.28
N SER A 366 29.21 11.69 -17.07
CA SER A 366 28.23 11.19 -16.12
C SER A 366 27.47 12.33 -15.45
N ARG A 367 26.16 12.17 -15.22
CA ARG A 367 25.29 13.24 -14.68
C ARG A 367 24.32 12.77 -13.62
N ILE A 368 24.05 13.63 -12.64
CA ILE A 368 22.82 13.60 -11.85
C ILE A 368 22.03 14.86 -12.19
N VAL A 369 20.79 14.70 -12.65
CA VAL A 369 19.90 15.79 -13.07
C VAL A 369 18.69 15.82 -12.17
N ILE A 370 18.36 16.99 -11.60
CA ILE A 370 17.14 17.22 -10.82
C ILE A 370 16.51 18.52 -11.30
N ASN A 371 15.30 18.46 -11.89
CA ASN A 371 14.62 19.64 -12.41
C ASN A 371 13.78 20.38 -11.34
N GLY A 372 13.34 19.68 -10.29
CA GLY A 372 12.59 20.23 -9.16
C GLY A 372 13.47 20.69 -7.99
N ASP A 373 12.88 20.77 -6.81
CA ASP A 373 13.55 21.19 -5.57
C ASP A 373 14.52 20.10 -5.09
N VAL A 374 15.63 20.54 -4.48
CA VAL A 374 16.71 19.67 -4.00
C VAL A 374 16.72 19.68 -2.47
N ILE A 375 16.11 18.68 -1.86
CA ILE A 375 15.94 18.58 -0.40
C ILE A 375 16.80 17.40 0.09
N VAL A 376 17.85 17.70 0.83
CA VAL A 376 18.90 16.74 1.18
C VAL A 376 19.18 16.82 2.67
N GLY A 377 18.73 15.81 3.43
CA GLY A 377 19.01 15.74 4.87
C GLY A 377 20.48 15.48 5.15
N GLY A 378 21.06 14.46 4.53
CA GLY A 378 22.41 14.02 4.86
C GLY A 378 23.47 14.36 3.82
N SER A 379 24.70 13.89 4.07
CA SER A 379 25.89 14.31 3.34
C SER A 379 26.81 13.14 3.04
N THR A 380 27.58 13.27 1.96
CA THR A 380 28.76 12.41 1.79
C THR A 380 29.73 12.58 2.96
N MET A 381 30.35 11.48 3.36
CA MET A 381 31.15 11.43 4.58
C MET A 381 32.59 11.02 4.31
N LYS A 382 33.53 11.66 5.01
CA LYS A 382 34.91 11.17 5.08
C LYS A 382 34.97 10.04 6.11
N ILE A 383 35.29 8.84 5.65
CA ILE A 383 35.49 7.67 6.52
C ILE A 383 36.97 7.51 6.88
N ASP A 384 37.26 7.20 8.14
CA ASP A 384 38.55 6.69 8.59
C ASP A 384 38.67 5.21 8.25
N THR A 385 39.62 4.86 7.39
CA THR A 385 39.82 3.48 6.92
C THR A 385 40.37 2.54 8.00
N GLU A 386 40.93 3.05 9.10
CA GLU A 386 41.41 2.20 10.21
C GLU A 386 40.28 1.82 11.17
N THR A 387 39.32 2.73 11.37
CA THR A 387 38.26 2.58 12.38
C THR A 387 36.86 2.40 11.80
N ASN A 388 36.67 2.60 10.49
CA ASN A 388 35.40 2.65 9.77
C ASN A 388 34.39 3.66 10.33
N PHE A 389 34.84 4.65 11.11
CA PHE A 389 33.99 5.73 11.60
C PHE A 389 34.04 6.95 10.70
N THR A 390 32.92 7.67 10.65
CA THR A 390 32.82 9.00 10.04
C THR A 390 33.70 10.00 10.78
N LEU A 391 34.57 10.68 10.02
CA LEU A 391 35.38 11.80 10.49
C LEU A 391 34.65 13.14 10.33
N GLY A 392 33.84 13.29 9.28
CA GLY A 392 33.02 14.47 9.06
C GLY A 392 32.34 14.51 7.69
N PRO A 393 31.33 15.38 7.52
CA PRO A 393 30.63 15.58 6.26
C PRO A 393 31.50 16.32 5.25
N ILE A 394 31.25 16.08 3.96
CA ILE A 394 31.96 16.68 2.83
C ILE A 394 31.02 17.65 2.08
N GLU A 395 30.11 17.14 1.24
CA GLU A 395 29.05 17.92 0.61
C GLU A 395 27.72 17.14 0.69
N ASN A 396 26.59 17.86 0.75
CA ASN A 396 25.26 17.25 0.57
C ASN A 396 25.08 16.77 -0.88
N ALA A 397 25.69 17.47 -1.84
CA ALA A 397 25.79 17.02 -3.22
C ALA A 397 27.23 17.09 -3.73
N SER A 398 27.80 15.92 -3.98
CA SER A 398 29.19 15.69 -4.38
C SER A 398 29.24 15.34 -5.87
N LEU A 399 30.29 15.67 -6.61
CA LEU A 399 31.66 15.89 -6.19
C LEU A 399 32.20 17.26 -6.62
N ALA A 400 32.80 18.02 -5.70
CA ALA A 400 33.60 19.19 -6.06
C ALA A 400 34.94 18.77 -6.68
N TYR A 401 35.09 18.97 -8.00
CA TYR A 401 36.31 18.64 -8.72
C TYR A 401 37.26 19.83 -8.81
N ASN A 402 38.48 19.68 -8.30
CA ASN A 402 39.51 20.71 -8.40
C ASN A 402 40.27 20.59 -9.73
N LYS A 403 40.04 21.54 -10.64
CA LYS A 403 40.62 21.54 -12.00
C LYS A 403 42.14 21.75 -12.02
N LEU A 404 42.70 22.40 -10.99
CA LEU A 404 44.15 22.66 -10.93
C LEU A 404 44.94 21.43 -10.51
N ASN A 405 44.40 20.69 -9.53
CA ASN A 405 45.04 19.50 -8.96
C ASN A 405 44.55 18.20 -9.60
N GLU A 406 43.52 18.27 -10.44
CA GLU A 406 42.87 17.15 -11.11
C GLU A 406 42.33 16.08 -10.14
N LEU A 407 41.92 16.51 -8.94
CA LEU A 407 41.44 15.65 -7.84
C LEU A 407 40.16 16.20 -7.24
N ALA A 408 39.45 15.36 -6.48
CA ALA A 408 38.34 15.83 -5.65
C ALA A 408 38.84 16.78 -4.56
N GLN A 409 38.11 17.86 -4.27
CA GLN A 409 38.55 18.89 -3.33
C GLN A 409 38.80 18.33 -1.92
N TYR A 410 37.96 17.43 -1.43
CA TYR A 410 38.13 16.80 -0.12
C TYR A 410 39.43 16.00 0.01
N GLN A 411 40.01 15.51 -1.09
CA GLN A 411 41.27 14.77 -1.07
C GLN A 411 42.48 15.68 -0.84
N LEU A 412 42.32 17.00 -1.03
CA LEU A 412 43.35 17.99 -0.75
C LEU A 412 43.36 18.41 0.73
N HIS A 413 42.33 18.04 1.48
CA HIS A 413 42.15 18.40 2.87
C HIS A 413 42.60 17.26 3.81
N ASN A 414 43.49 17.58 4.74
CA ASN A 414 44.14 16.58 5.62
C ASN A 414 43.70 16.65 7.10
N ASP A 415 43.04 17.73 7.53
CA ASP A 415 42.71 17.96 8.95
C ASP A 415 41.22 17.72 9.24
N TRP A 416 40.81 16.46 9.32
CA TRP A 416 39.42 16.07 9.59
C TRP A 416 39.08 15.97 11.08
N ARG A 417 39.72 16.78 11.94
CA ARG A 417 39.37 16.79 13.38
C ARG A 417 37.95 17.35 13.56
N PRO A 418 37.09 16.71 14.39
CA PRO A 418 35.75 17.22 14.68
C PRO A 418 35.78 18.69 15.14
N GLY A 419 34.87 19.50 14.63
CA GLY A 419 34.86 20.96 14.83
C GLY A 419 35.69 21.67 13.78
N ASP A 420 36.76 22.36 14.20
CA ASP A 420 37.55 23.27 13.35
C ASP A 420 38.02 22.64 12.03
N GLY A 421 38.38 21.35 12.02
CA GLY A 421 38.84 20.65 10.83
C GLY A 421 37.79 20.58 9.72
N ILE A 422 36.57 20.17 10.07
CA ILE A 422 35.41 20.13 9.17
C ILE A 422 35.12 21.54 8.64
N TYR A 423 35.05 22.55 9.51
CA TYR A 423 34.82 23.94 9.07
C TYR A 423 35.90 24.46 8.14
N ASN A 424 37.16 24.09 8.37
CA ASN A 424 38.27 24.45 7.49
C ASN A 424 38.09 23.86 6.08
N TYR A 425 37.59 22.62 5.96
CA TYR A 425 37.30 22.01 4.66
C TYR A 425 36.30 22.87 3.85
N HIS A 426 35.13 23.16 4.43
CA HIS A 426 34.09 23.92 3.74
C HIS A 426 34.57 25.34 3.38
N ARG A 427 35.35 25.98 4.25
CA ARG A 427 35.98 27.28 3.93
C ARG A 427 36.96 27.19 2.76
N ASP A 428 37.80 26.16 2.73
CA ASP A 428 38.76 25.94 1.65
C ASP A 428 38.05 25.66 0.31
N LEU A 429 36.98 24.86 0.32
CA LEU A 429 36.12 24.62 -0.83
C LEU A 429 35.54 25.93 -1.38
N ARG A 430 34.95 26.77 -0.53
CA ARG A 430 34.38 28.08 -0.91
C ARG A 430 35.43 29.01 -1.51
N ASN A 431 36.64 29.04 -0.93
CA ASN A 431 37.75 29.85 -1.44
C ASN A 431 38.23 29.37 -2.82
N ALA A 432 38.38 28.05 -3.00
CA ALA A 432 38.74 27.46 -4.29
C ALA A 432 37.65 27.72 -5.35
N ALA A 433 36.37 27.65 -4.98
CA ALA A 433 35.26 27.96 -5.87
C ALA A 433 35.29 29.44 -6.30
N LYS A 434 35.54 30.37 -5.38
CA LYS A 434 35.68 31.81 -5.67
C LYS A 434 36.88 32.11 -6.56
N ALA A 435 37.96 31.33 -6.46
CA ALA A 435 39.12 31.42 -7.35
C ALA A 435 38.83 30.87 -8.76
N GLY A 436 37.72 30.14 -8.95
CA GLY A 436 37.36 29.48 -10.20
C GLY A 436 38.02 28.11 -10.38
N ASP A 437 38.57 27.53 -9.32
CA ASP A 437 39.34 26.28 -9.37
C ASP A 437 38.44 25.04 -9.32
N ILE A 438 37.24 25.17 -8.78
CA ILE A 438 36.26 24.10 -8.66
C ILE A 438 35.44 23.96 -9.94
N SER A 439 35.08 22.73 -10.29
CA SER A 439 34.07 22.39 -11.27
C SER A 439 32.99 21.54 -10.63
N GLY A 440 31.75 21.83 -11.02
CA GLY A 440 30.54 21.18 -10.52
C GLY A 440 29.62 20.71 -11.65
N ILE A 441 30.19 20.30 -12.79
CA ILE A 441 29.43 19.91 -13.98
C ILE A 441 28.71 18.56 -13.86
N LEU A 442 29.06 17.75 -12.87
CA LEU A 442 28.55 16.39 -12.70
C LEU A 442 27.11 16.35 -12.20
N ASN A 443 26.68 17.42 -11.52
CA ASN A 443 25.31 17.54 -11.01
C ASN A 443 24.64 18.76 -11.65
N GLN A 444 23.37 18.61 -11.99
CA GLN A 444 22.60 19.57 -12.78
C GLN A 444 21.25 19.80 -12.10
N PHE A 445 21.11 20.96 -11.47
CA PHE A 445 19.98 21.28 -10.62
C PHE A 445 19.20 22.46 -11.21
N GLN A 446 17.93 22.23 -11.54
CA GLN A 446 17.00 23.26 -12.00
C GLN A 446 17.50 24.05 -13.23
N VAL A 447 18.29 23.40 -14.10
CA VAL A 447 18.81 23.99 -15.35
C VAL A 447 17.89 23.79 -16.55
N TRP A 448 16.95 22.84 -16.43
CA TRP A 448 15.83 22.64 -17.34
C TRP A 448 14.51 22.82 -16.60
N ASN A 449 13.41 22.95 -17.35
CA ASN A 449 12.08 22.97 -16.77
C ASN A 449 11.57 21.53 -16.61
N MET A 450 10.74 21.31 -15.59
CA MET A 450 10.02 20.04 -15.44
C MET A 450 9.17 19.79 -16.69
N VAL A 451 9.22 18.58 -17.22
CA VAL A 451 8.42 18.12 -18.36
C VAL A 451 7.14 17.43 -17.90
N ASP A 452 6.11 17.41 -18.74
CA ASP A 452 4.89 16.68 -18.44
C ASP A 452 5.13 15.15 -18.61
N PRO A 453 4.95 14.32 -17.55
CA PRO A 453 5.16 12.88 -17.62
C PRO A 453 4.19 12.16 -18.57
N PHE A 454 3.10 12.83 -18.99
CA PHE A 454 2.12 12.30 -19.95
C PHE A 454 2.41 12.69 -21.39
N LYS A 455 3.54 13.36 -21.68
CA LYS A 455 3.92 13.79 -23.03
C LYS A 455 5.25 13.19 -23.48
N PRO A 456 5.23 12.05 -24.20
CA PRO A 456 6.43 11.34 -24.64
C PRO A 456 7.43 12.19 -25.43
N THR A 457 6.95 13.18 -26.20
CA THR A 457 7.81 14.09 -26.97
C THR A 457 8.61 15.02 -26.07
N GLU A 458 8.00 15.59 -25.02
CA GLU A 458 8.70 16.49 -24.08
C GLU A 458 9.76 15.71 -23.29
N ILE A 459 9.44 14.49 -22.85
CA ILE A 459 10.37 13.58 -22.18
C ILE A 459 11.57 13.27 -23.09
N SER A 460 11.30 12.89 -24.34
CA SER A 460 12.36 12.56 -25.31
C SER A 460 13.25 13.75 -25.60
N ASP A 461 12.68 14.95 -25.76
CA ASP A 461 13.44 16.18 -25.98
C ASP A 461 14.31 16.53 -24.77
N TRP A 462 13.81 16.36 -23.55
CA TRP A 462 14.59 16.59 -22.32
C TRP A 462 15.77 15.61 -22.20
N ILE A 463 15.55 14.32 -22.42
CA ILE A 463 16.63 13.31 -22.43
C ILE A 463 17.66 13.64 -23.52
N ASN A 464 17.22 14.09 -24.70
CA ASN A 464 18.12 14.53 -25.77
C ASN A 464 18.94 15.75 -25.39
N LYS A 465 18.38 16.71 -24.65
CA LYS A 465 19.13 17.86 -24.11
C LYS A 465 20.21 17.43 -23.13
N ILE A 466 19.89 16.54 -22.18
CA ILE A 466 20.86 15.97 -21.23
C ILE A 466 22.00 15.28 -21.99
N ASN A 467 21.65 14.43 -22.95
CA ASN A 467 22.65 13.76 -23.78
C ASN A 467 23.51 14.74 -24.56
N PHE A 468 22.92 15.76 -25.18
CA PHE A 468 23.66 16.77 -25.94
C PHE A 468 24.65 17.53 -25.07
N GLU A 469 24.22 17.98 -23.88
CA GLU A 469 25.06 18.70 -22.91
C GLU A 469 26.27 17.87 -22.51
N ARG A 470 26.06 16.61 -22.11
CA ARG A 470 27.11 15.79 -21.49
C ARG A 470 28.12 15.20 -22.48
N GLN A 471 27.86 15.23 -23.79
CA GLN A 471 28.70 14.52 -24.76
C GLN A 471 30.09 15.13 -24.99
N SER A 472 30.27 16.44 -24.81
CA SER A 472 31.55 17.10 -25.04
C SER A 472 31.74 18.33 -24.17
N LYS A 473 32.98 18.66 -23.85
CA LYS A 473 33.33 19.83 -23.03
C LYS A 473 32.79 21.15 -23.60
N ASP A 474 32.73 21.28 -24.92
CA ASP A 474 32.22 22.49 -25.59
C ASP A 474 30.69 22.64 -25.43
N ASN A 475 29.99 21.56 -25.10
CA ASN A 475 28.55 21.56 -24.83
C ASN A 475 28.21 21.73 -23.35
N PHE A 476 29.21 21.64 -22.44
CA PHE A 476 28.95 21.78 -21.01
C PHE A 476 28.36 23.14 -20.69
N GLY A 477 27.33 23.15 -19.86
CA GLY A 477 26.60 24.39 -19.57
C GLY A 477 25.56 24.79 -20.61
N ASN A 478 25.28 23.96 -21.62
CA ASN A 478 24.17 24.20 -22.55
C ASN A 478 22.83 23.88 -21.87
N TYR A 479 22.34 24.88 -21.14
CA TYR A 479 21.14 24.82 -20.32
C TYR A 479 20.04 25.72 -20.88
N ASP A 480 18.78 25.42 -20.55
CA ASP A 480 17.67 26.36 -20.81
C ASP A 480 17.79 27.59 -19.90
N LYS A 481 18.31 27.40 -18.68
CA LYS A 481 18.58 28.44 -17.69
C LYS A 481 19.74 28.04 -16.78
N LEU A 482 20.48 29.02 -16.27
CA LEU A 482 21.50 28.82 -15.25
C LEU A 482 21.05 29.53 -13.97
N PRO A 483 20.57 28.80 -12.95
CA PRO A 483 20.05 29.43 -11.76
C PRO A 483 21.16 30.03 -10.89
N ASP A 484 20.96 31.28 -10.46
CA ASP A 484 21.80 31.92 -9.44
C ASP A 484 21.51 31.37 -8.04
N LYS A 485 20.35 30.74 -7.86
CA LYS A 485 19.92 30.09 -6.63
C LYS A 485 19.18 28.80 -6.92
N ILE A 486 19.38 27.79 -6.08
CA ILE A 486 18.66 26.51 -6.15
C ILE A 486 17.59 26.51 -5.06
N LYS A 487 16.38 26.09 -5.45
CA LYS A 487 15.30 25.83 -4.51
C LYS A 487 15.51 24.51 -3.78
N GLY A 488 15.32 24.51 -2.46
CA GLY A 488 15.43 23.31 -1.65
C GLY A 488 15.92 23.58 -0.23
N CYS A 489 16.34 22.52 0.45
CA CYS A 489 16.84 22.58 1.83
C CYS A 489 17.97 21.56 2.02
N TRP A 490 19.08 21.97 2.62
CA TRP A 490 20.24 21.13 2.91
C TRP A 490 21.02 21.75 4.09
N LEU A 491 22.22 21.29 4.43
CA LEU A 491 22.97 21.80 5.60
C LEU A 491 24.33 22.45 5.23
N TYR A 492 25.08 21.80 4.35
CA TYR A 492 26.42 22.17 3.87
C TYR A 492 26.38 22.72 2.43
N GLU A 493 27.42 22.49 1.63
CA GLU A 493 27.42 22.86 0.22
C GLU A 493 26.77 21.78 -0.65
N ILE A 494 26.12 22.22 -1.72
CA ILE A 494 25.79 21.37 -2.87
C ILE A 494 26.61 21.85 -4.08
N VAL A 495 27.24 20.92 -4.76
CA VAL A 495 28.03 21.19 -5.97
C VAL A 495 27.20 20.81 -7.18
N GLY A 496 26.97 21.75 -8.10
CA GLY A 496 26.17 21.52 -9.30
C GLY A 496 26.18 22.72 -10.24
N ASN A 497 25.73 22.54 -11.48
CA ASN A 497 25.66 23.60 -12.51
C ASN A 497 26.99 24.30 -12.78
N ASP A 498 28.11 23.61 -12.57
CA ASP A 498 29.47 24.17 -12.55
C ASP A 498 29.70 25.28 -11.48
N ARG A 499 28.97 25.19 -10.36
CA ARG A 499 29.01 26.12 -9.22
C ARG A 499 29.00 25.35 -7.90
N VAL A 500 29.26 26.08 -6.81
CA VAL A 500 29.06 25.62 -5.44
C VAL A 500 27.96 26.47 -4.83
N TYR A 501 26.88 25.86 -4.36
CA TYR A 501 25.79 26.58 -3.69
C TYR A 501 25.88 26.32 -2.18
N LYS A 502 25.51 27.33 -1.40
CA LYS A 502 25.60 27.29 0.06
C LYS A 502 24.33 27.84 0.69
N ILE A 503 24.22 27.54 1.98
CA ILE A 503 23.25 28.15 2.89
C ILE A 503 23.96 29.26 3.67
N PRO A 504 23.35 30.43 3.87
CA PRO A 504 23.81 31.39 4.87
C PRO A 504 23.66 30.72 6.24
N ILE A 505 24.78 30.22 6.79
CA ILE A 505 24.75 29.53 8.08
C ILE A 505 24.38 30.55 9.16
N ILE A 506 23.21 30.39 9.80
CA ILE A 506 22.76 31.22 10.94
C ILE A 506 23.62 30.94 12.20
N ILE A 507 24.37 29.83 12.21
CA ILE A 507 25.04 29.27 13.40
C ILE A 507 26.51 29.71 13.55
N ILE A 508 27.14 30.34 12.56
CA ILE A 508 28.55 30.74 12.67
C ILE A 508 28.64 32.24 13.01
N ASP A 509 29.16 32.54 14.21
CA ASP A 509 29.51 33.88 14.73
C ASP A 509 30.63 34.60 13.90
N ASP A 510 30.87 34.21 12.65
CA ASP A 510 31.90 34.80 11.78
C ASP A 510 31.28 35.68 10.67
N PRO A 511 31.28 37.00 10.85
CA PRO A 511 30.72 37.94 9.86
C PRO A 511 31.48 37.96 8.52
N GLU A 512 32.69 37.42 8.41
CA GLU A 512 33.40 37.32 7.12
C GLU A 512 32.87 36.19 6.22
N ASP A 513 32.23 35.16 6.79
CA ASP A 513 31.67 34.02 6.05
C ASP A 513 30.27 34.33 5.46
N LEU A 514 29.60 35.34 6.03
CA LEU A 514 28.35 35.95 5.53
C LEU A 514 28.57 36.80 4.26
N ASP A 515 29.78 37.30 4.03
CA ASP A 515 30.08 38.34 3.02
C ASP A 515 30.51 37.78 1.64
N VAL A 516 30.44 36.45 1.45
CA VAL A 516 30.69 35.83 0.13
C VAL A 516 29.45 36.00 -0.77
N VAL A 517 29.36 37.18 -1.38
CA VAL A 517 28.32 37.56 -2.36
C VAL A 517 28.35 36.62 -3.58
N GLY A 518 27.23 35.96 -3.89
CA GLY A 518 27.04 35.20 -5.14
C GLY A 518 26.61 33.73 -4.97
N TYR A 519 26.49 33.24 -3.75
CA TYR A 519 26.09 31.86 -3.44
C TYR A 519 24.91 31.85 -2.48
N SER A 520 23.72 31.48 -2.93
CA SER A 520 22.56 31.36 -2.03
C SER A 520 21.59 30.30 -2.52
N SER A 521 21.07 29.48 -1.60
CA SER A 521 19.80 28.77 -1.75
C SER A 521 18.62 29.74 -1.70
N ASP A 522 17.49 29.35 -2.28
CA ASP A 522 16.17 29.86 -1.88
C ASP A 522 15.50 28.78 -1.02
N PHE A 523 15.19 29.10 0.24
CA PHE A 523 14.63 28.18 1.23
C PHE A 523 13.14 27.93 1.02
N PHE A 524 12.72 27.53 -0.18
CA PHE A 524 11.30 27.30 -0.44
C PHE A 524 11.12 25.96 -1.12
N VAL A 525 10.25 25.13 -0.53
CA VAL A 525 9.81 23.83 -1.04
C VAL A 525 8.40 24.06 -1.55
N LYS A 526 8.23 24.13 -2.88
CA LYS A 526 6.97 24.57 -3.48
C LYS A 526 5.80 23.66 -3.08
N SER A 527 4.63 24.20 -2.70
CA SER A 527 3.40 23.43 -2.34
C SER A 527 2.74 22.59 -3.47
N GLN A 528 3.49 21.78 -4.21
CA GLN A 528 3.00 20.97 -5.33
C GLN A 528 3.32 19.47 -5.18
N TYR A 529 3.89 19.06 -4.05
CA TYR A 529 4.23 17.66 -3.82
C TYR A 529 3.02 16.86 -3.37
N CYS A 530 2.90 15.69 -3.97
CA CYS A 530 1.86 14.73 -3.71
C CYS A 530 2.52 13.36 -3.71
N LEU A 531 2.24 12.56 -2.68
CA LEU A 531 2.71 11.18 -2.59
C LEU A 531 1.48 10.26 -2.63
N ASP A 532 1.36 9.51 -3.72
CA ASP A 532 0.24 8.59 -3.93
C ASP A 532 0.37 7.37 -2.99
N ASN A 533 -0.73 6.63 -2.80
CA ASN A 533 -0.80 5.37 -2.04
C ASN A 533 -0.52 5.44 -0.52
N ILE A 534 -0.36 6.64 0.04
CA ILE A 534 -0.33 6.85 1.48
C ILE A 534 -1.59 7.61 1.88
N TYR A 535 -2.38 6.97 2.74
CA TYR A 535 -3.72 7.44 3.06
C TYR A 535 -3.91 7.61 4.57
N ASP A 536 -4.67 8.64 4.93
CA ASP A 536 -5.26 8.83 6.26
C ASP A 536 -6.77 8.56 6.12
N GLY A 537 -7.16 7.32 6.43
CA GLY A 537 -8.45 6.75 6.03
C GLY A 537 -8.65 6.75 4.51
N GLU A 538 -9.68 7.46 4.04
CA GLU A 538 -10.03 7.54 2.62
C GLU A 538 -9.29 8.66 1.87
N LYS A 539 -8.59 9.54 2.57
CA LYS A 539 -7.91 10.71 1.97
C LYS A 539 -6.43 10.42 1.78
N ILE A 540 -5.83 11.01 0.75
CA ILE A 540 -4.38 11.05 0.62
C ILE A 540 -3.81 11.80 1.83
N LYS A 541 -2.81 11.21 2.48
CA LYS A 541 -2.12 11.79 3.64
C LYS A 541 -1.20 12.95 3.24
N TYR A 542 -0.50 12.78 2.11
CA TYR A 542 0.50 13.73 1.62
C TYR A 542 0.06 14.35 0.30
N ASP A 543 -0.67 15.46 0.38
CA ASP A 543 -1.13 16.24 -0.76
C ASP A 543 -0.45 17.61 -0.81
N LYS A 544 -0.83 18.44 -1.79
CA LYS A 544 -0.32 19.81 -1.92
C LYS A 544 -0.43 20.63 -0.63
N ASN A 545 -1.43 20.35 0.22
CA ASN A 545 -1.66 21.08 1.44
C ASN A 545 -0.68 20.68 2.56
N THR A 546 -0.04 19.51 2.47
CA THR A 546 0.98 19.07 3.43
C THR A 546 2.14 20.07 3.51
N TRP A 547 2.43 20.77 2.41
CA TRP A 547 3.63 21.60 2.24
C TRP A 547 3.36 23.11 2.36
N ILE A 548 2.15 23.51 2.77
CA ILE A 548 1.70 24.92 2.74
C ILE A 548 2.54 25.86 3.60
N TYR A 549 3.16 25.34 4.66
CA TYR A 549 3.99 26.13 5.58
C TYR A 549 5.42 26.33 5.07
N VAL A 550 5.79 25.72 3.94
CA VAL A 550 7.15 25.76 3.40
C VAL A 550 7.29 26.73 2.22
N ASP A 551 6.20 27.37 1.80
CA ASP A 551 6.21 28.42 0.79
C ASP A 551 6.56 29.77 1.44
N ASP A 552 7.70 30.34 1.08
CA ASP A 552 8.12 31.71 1.41
C ASP A 552 8.53 32.02 2.88
N GLU A 553 8.63 31.02 3.77
CA GLU A 553 9.00 31.19 5.20
C GLU A 553 10.34 30.53 5.58
N ILE A 554 11.19 31.24 6.34
CA ILE A 554 12.46 30.70 6.91
C ILE A 554 12.21 30.04 8.29
N GLU A 555 11.18 30.53 8.98
CA GLU A 555 10.75 30.07 10.29
C GLU A 555 9.23 29.86 10.25
N ILE A 556 8.76 28.77 10.86
CA ILE A 556 7.35 28.37 10.88
C ILE A 556 6.82 28.47 12.31
N GLU A 557 5.64 29.06 12.49
CA GLU A 557 4.90 29.04 13.75
C GLU A 557 3.99 27.81 13.83
N LEU A 558 4.26 26.93 14.80
CA LEU A 558 3.44 25.76 15.09
C LEU A 558 2.66 25.96 16.40
N GLU A 559 1.35 25.70 16.37
CA GLU A 559 0.54 25.62 17.59
C GLU A 559 0.68 24.23 18.23
N GLY A 560 1.16 24.18 19.47
CA GLY A 560 1.23 22.95 20.28
C GLY A 560 0.47 23.08 21.60
N ASP A 561 0.41 21.99 22.36
CA ASP A 561 -0.31 21.92 23.64
C ASP A 561 0.19 22.95 24.69
N GLU A 562 1.46 23.39 24.58
CA GLU A 562 2.08 24.40 25.46
C GLU A 562 2.10 25.82 24.87
N GLY A 563 1.54 26.03 23.67
CA GLY A 563 1.46 27.33 22.98
C GLY A 563 2.09 27.33 21.58
N THR A 564 2.20 28.51 20.97
CA THR A 564 2.84 28.71 19.66
C THR A 564 4.36 28.70 19.77
N LYS A 565 5.03 27.89 18.94
CA LYS A 565 6.49 27.77 18.88
C LYS A 565 6.97 28.09 17.47
N THR A 566 8.04 28.88 17.40
CA THR A 566 8.73 29.16 16.14
C THR A 566 9.87 28.17 15.95
N ILE A 567 9.90 27.45 14.84
CA ILE A 567 10.98 26.53 14.46
C ILE A 567 11.54 26.90 13.09
N THR A 568 12.78 26.52 12.80
CA THR A 568 13.35 26.75 11.47
C THR A 568 12.74 25.81 10.44
N ILE A 569 12.80 26.16 9.16
CA ILE A 569 12.34 25.25 8.10
C ILE A 569 13.12 23.92 8.09
N TYR A 570 14.41 23.97 8.42
CA TYR A 570 15.24 22.77 8.52
C TYR A 570 14.71 21.85 9.63
N ASP A 571 14.42 22.40 10.82
CA ASP A 571 13.83 21.63 11.92
C ASP A 571 12.41 21.14 11.59
N TYR A 572 11.63 21.88 10.79
CA TYR A 572 10.32 21.41 10.34
C TYR A 572 10.43 20.17 9.43
N LEU A 573 11.43 20.15 8.55
CA LEU A 573 11.64 19.06 7.60
C LEU A 573 12.35 17.86 8.25
N PHE A 574 13.44 18.10 8.97
CA PHE A 574 14.38 17.09 9.47
C PHE A 574 14.49 17.03 11.01
N GLY A 575 13.83 17.93 11.73
CA GLY A 575 14.01 18.07 13.18
C GLY A 575 13.61 16.82 13.96
N ASN A 576 14.52 16.41 14.84
CA ASN A 576 14.30 15.38 15.85
C ASN A 576 13.13 15.76 16.78
N LYS A 577 12.52 14.75 17.42
CA LYS A 577 11.36 14.88 18.33
C LYS A 577 11.56 15.84 19.50
N VAL A 578 11.48 17.14 19.25
CA VAL A 578 11.40 18.17 20.28
C VAL A 578 9.93 18.36 20.60
N GLU A 579 9.52 17.99 21.81
CA GLU A 579 8.22 18.35 22.41
C GLU A 579 6.98 17.93 21.58
N GLY A 580 7.00 16.73 20.98
CA GLY A 580 5.82 16.15 20.32
C GLY A 580 5.68 16.45 18.81
N PHE A 581 6.59 17.23 18.23
CA PHE A 581 6.71 17.40 16.78
C PHE A 581 7.70 16.40 16.19
N THR A 582 7.40 15.78 15.04
CA THR A 582 8.35 14.96 14.27
C THR A 582 8.56 15.64 12.92
N GLY A 583 9.81 15.74 12.46
CA GLY A 583 10.12 16.31 11.15
C GLY A 583 9.29 15.67 10.05
N LYS A 584 8.86 16.45 9.05
CA LYS A 584 7.97 15.94 8.00
C LYS A 584 8.60 14.83 7.16
N LEU A 585 9.91 14.89 6.94
CA LEU A 585 10.61 13.85 6.18
C LEU A 585 10.79 12.58 6.99
N ASP A 586 10.93 12.66 8.31
CA ASP A 586 10.88 11.50 9.20
C ASP A 586 9.49 10.82 9.17
N GLU A 587 8.41 11.59 9.20
CA GLU A 587 7.05 11.05 9.08
C GLU A 587 6.88 10.30 7.75
N ILE A 588 7.28 10.91 6.63
CA ILE A 588 7.23 10.32 5.29
C ILE A 588 8.12 9.07 5.22
N SER A 589 9.32 9.13 5.79
CA SER A 589 10.26 8.02 5.84
C SER A 589 9.65 6.80 6.53
N ASN A 590 9.04 6.99 7.71
CA ASN A 590 8.39 5.90 8.44
C ASN A 590 7.23 5.27 7.65
N ASP A 591 6.39 6.08 7.01
CA ASP A 591 5.27 5.58 6.21
C ASP A 591 5.74 4.80 4.96
N LEU A 592 6.79 5.31 4.29
CA LEU A 592 7.38 4.66 3.13
C LEU A 592 8.10 3.37 3.50
N GLU A 593 8.85 3.35 4.61
CA GLU A 593 9.47 2.14 5.14
C GLU A 593 8.43 1.07 5.43
N ASN A 594 7.29 1.43 6.04
CA ASN A 594 6.22 0.48 6.34
C ASN A 594 5.67 -0.18 5.06
N LYS A 595 5.57 0.56 3.95
CA LYS A 595 5.14 0.00 2.66
C LYS A 595 6.14 -1.02 2.11
N VAL A 596 7.43 -0.71 2.14
CA VAL A 596 8.46 -1.61 1.60
C VAL A 596 8.83 -2.77 2.53
N ASN A 597 8.51 -2.66 3.83
CA ASN A 597 8.76 -3.67 4.86
C ASN A 597 7.61 -4.67 5.09
N ARG A 598 6.65 -4.73 4.16
CA ARG A 598 5.38 -5.43 4.32
C ARG A 598 5.50 -6.93 4.63
N PHE A 599 6.26 -7.68 3.81
CA PHE A 599 6.39 -9.14 3.97
C PHE A 599 7.68 -9.57 4.69
N VAL A 600 8.69 -8.71 4.65
CA VAL A 600 9.97 -8.85 5.36
C VAL A 600 10.36 -7.44 5.78
N SER A 601 10.94 -7.28 6.96
CA SER A 601 11.49 -5.99 7.38
C SER A 601 12.95 -6.08 7.78
N ARG A 602 13.68 -4.99 7.59
CA ARG A 602 15.04 -4.83 8.12
C ARG A 602 15.20 -3.49 8.81
N LYS A 603 15.99 -3.47 9.88
CA LYS A 603 16.41 -2.26 10.59
C LYS A 603 17.91 -2.31 10.87
N TYR A 604 18.50 -1.13 11.01
CA TYR A 604 19.87 -1.01 11.48
C TYR A 604 19.97 -1.41 12.95
N SER A 605 21.01 -2.19 13.28
CA SER A 605 21.47 -2.46 14.64
C SER A 605 22.99 -2.30 14.67
N PRO A 606 23.62 -1.95 15.81
CA PRO A 606 25.00 -1.47 15.83
C PRO A 606 26.06 -2.32 15.13
N ASP A 607 25.87 -3.65 15.11
CA ASP A 607 26.83 -4.61 14.56
C ASP A 607 26.24 -5.54 13.48
N ALA A 608 24.94 -5.43 13.14
CA ALA A 608 24.27 -6.33 12.20
C ALA A 608 22.90 -5.79 11.74
N TRP A 609 22.36 -6.38 10.67
CA TRP A 609 20.95 -6.14 10.28
C TRP A 609 20.01 -6.83 11.27
N GLU A 610 19.05 -6.09 11.83
CA GLU A 610 17.90 -6.68 12.52
C GLU A 610 16.82 -6.99 11.47
N VAL A 611 16.74 -8.26 11.07
CA VAL A 611 15.82 -8.73 10.02
C VAL A 611 14.66 -9.48 10.65
N ASN A 612 13.44 -9.02 10.40
CA ASN A 612 12.23 -9.76 10.75
C ASN A 612 11.65 -10.42 9.50
N ASN A 613 11.89 -11.72 9.38
CA ASN A 613 11.31 -12.58 8.34
C ASN A 613 10.07 -13.33 8.83
N LYS A 614 9.60 -13.09 10.07
CA LYS A 614 8.45 -13.79 10.67
C LYS A 614 7.14 -13.01 10.55
N ILE A 615 7.00 -12.23 9.48
CA ILE A 615 5.76 -11.50 9.21
C ILE A 615 4.78 -12.48 8.56
N GLU A 616 3.63 -12.69 9.20
CA GLU A 616 2.67 -13.72 8.80
C GLU A 616 1.84 -13.35 7.57
N GLU A 617 1.90 -12.09 7.12
CA GLU A 617 1.00 -11.57 6.09
C GLU A 617 1.01 -12.38 4.79
N PHE A 618 2.19 -12.80 4.31
CA PHE A 618 2.31 -13.63 3.11
C PHE A 618 1.65 -15.01 3.30
N HIS A 619 1.87 -15.65 4.45
CA HIS A 619 1.24 -16.93 4.77
C HIS A 619 -0.27 -16.81 4.88
N ASN A 620 -0.77 -15.75 5.52
CA ASN A 620 -2.20 -15.52 5.67
C ASN A 620 -2.89 -15.35 4.29
N ILE A 621 -2.20 -14.77 3.31
CA ILE A 621 -2.71 -14.71 1.92
C ILE A 621 -2.76 -16.13 1.31
N LEU A 622 -1.72 -16.94 1.47
CA LEU A 622 -1.70 -18.32 0.97
C LEU A 622 -2.79 -19.18 1.62
N GLU A 623 -2.93 -19.13 2.95
CA GLU A 623 -3.94 -19.86 3.72
C GLU A 623 -5.35 -19.45 3.28
N ALA A 624 -5.61 -18.15 3.14
CA ALA A 624 -6.92 -17.68 2.68
C ALA A 624 -7.23 -18.13 1.24
N LEU A 625 -6.23 -18.18 0.35
CA LEU A 625 -6.41 -18.68 -1.01
C LEU A 625 -6.63 -20.21 -1.06
N GLU A 626 -6.01 -20.97 -0.15
CA GLU A 626 -6.27 -22.41 0.05
C GLU A 626 -7.72 -22.66 0.46
N ASP A 627 -8.21 -21.89 1.43
CA ASP A 627 -9.60 -21.96 1.90
C ASP A 627 -10.57 -21.67 0.74
N LYS A 628 -10.32 -20.60 -0.04
CA LYS A 628 -11.15 -20.28 -1.22
C LYS A 628 -11.13 -21.37 -2.28
N ALA A 629 -9.96 -21.94 -2.58
CA ALA A 629 -9.83 -23.04 -3.53
C ALA A 629 -10.55 -24.32 -3.05
N SER A 630 -10.65 -24.52 -1.74
CA SER A 630 -11.37 -25.65 -1.15
C SER A 630 -12.89 -25.46 -1.15
N GLU A 631 -13.37 -24.22 -1.00
CA GLU A 631 -14.80 -23.87 -1.05
C GLU A 631 -15.37 -23.93 -2.47
N ALA A 632 -14.58 -23.56 -3.46
CA ALA A 632 -14.95 -23.53 -4.87
C ALA A 632 -14.16 -24.60 -5.64
N SER A 633 -14.80 -25.70 -6.03
CA SER A 633 -14.25 -26.64 -7.00
C SER A 633 -14.26 -26.01 -8.41
N ASP A 634 -13.50 -24.92 -8.58
CA ASP A 634 -13.49 -24.05 -9.74
C ASP A 634 -12.09 -24.02 -10.38
N GLU A 635 -12.04 -24.08 -11.71
CA GLU A 635 -10.80 -23.97 -12.51
C GLU A 635 -10.20 -22.56 -12.46
N HIS A 636 -10.96 -21.57 -11.99
CA HIS A 636 -10.51 -20.19 -11.80
C HIS A 636 -9.57 -19.98 -10.59
N ILE A 637 -9.43 -20.94 -9.66
CA ILE A 637 -8.46 -20.87 -8.56
C ILE A 637 -7.62 -22.15 -8.53
N MET A 638 -6.34 -22.01 -8.86
CA MET A 638 -5.35 -23.08 -8.73
C MET A 638 -4.55 -22.90 -7.45
N TYR A 639 -4.76 -23.78 -6.47
CA TYR A 639 -3.89 -23.88 -5.29
C TYR A 639 -2.91 -25.06 -5.45
N ILE A 640 -1.62 -24.79 -5.29
CA ILE A 640 -0.55 -25.79 -5.34
C ILE A 640 0.04 -25.90 -3.93
N GLU A 641 -0.20 -27.06 -3.30
CA GLU A 641 0.28 -27.36 -1.94
C GLU A 641 1.81 -27.40 -1.85
N ASN A 642 2.33 -27.08 -0.66
CA ASN A 642 3.74 -27.27 -0.33
C ASN A 642 4.18 -28.73 -0.54
N GLY A 643 5.36 -28.93 -1.12
CA GLY A 643 5.91 -30.27 -1.39
C GLY A 643 5.44 -30.90 -2.70
N TYR A 644 4.73 -30.15 -3.56
CA TYR A 644 4.39 -30.58 -4.93
C TYR A 644 5.64 -31.00 -5.73
N SER A 645 6.76 -30.27 -5.57
CA SER A 645 8.05 -30.54 -6.18
C SER A 645 9.10 -30.89 -5.14
N ALA A 646 9.72 -32.07 -5.27
CA ALA A 646 10.77 -32.52 -4.36
C ALA A 646 12.13 -31.79 -4.56
N ILE A 647 12.31 -31.13 -5.69
CA ILE A 647 13.51 -30.36 -6.05
C ILE A 647 13.08 -29.04 -6.69
N SER A 648 13.95 -28.03 -6.66
CA SER A 648 13.70 -26.77 -7.37
C SER A 648 13.47 -27.03 -8.86
N THR A 649 12.30 -26.64 -9.37
CA THR A 649 11.90 -26.80 -10.77
C THR A 649 11.17 -25.58 -11.28
N ILE A 650 11.28 -25.33 -12.59
CA ILE A 650 10.52 -24.28 -13.30
C ILE A 650 9.45 -25.00 -14.11
N LYS A 651 8.19 -24.59 -13.96
CA LYS A 651 7.07 -25.05 -14.80
C LYS A 651 6.32 -23.87 -15.39
N ASP A 652 5.96 -24.01 -16.65
CA ASP A 652 5.09 -23.05 -17.32
C ASP A 652 3.65 -23.19 -16.81
N ILE A 653 2.96 -22.07 -16.61
CA ILE A 653 1.57 -22.06 -16.14
C ILE A 653 0.67 -22.85 -17.09
N LYS A 654 0.92 -22.81 -18.41
CA LYS A 654 0.17 -23.60 -19.38
C LYS A 654 0.26 -25.10 -19.10
N ASP A 655 1.45 -25.60 -18.79
CA ASP A 655 1.65 -27.01 -18.50
C ASP A 655 0.95 -27.41 -17.20
N LEU A 656 0.99 -26.56 -16.17
CA LEU A 656 0.28 -26.77 -14.91
C LEU A 656 -1.24 -26.86 -15.09
N TYR A 657 -1.84 -25.96 -15.86
CA TYR A 657 -3.27 -25.97 -16.16
C TYR A 657 -3.70 -27.21 -16.96
N ASN A 658 -2.87 -27.62 -17.93
CA ASN A 658 -3.12 -28.84 -18.68
C ASN A 658 -3.02 -30.09 -17.79
N ASP A 659 -2.03 -30.15 -16.89
CA ASP A 659 -1.83 -31.29 -16.00
C ASP A 659 -2.95 -31.42 -14.94
N ILE A 660 -3.44 -30.31 -14.40
CA ILE A 660 -4.39 -30.29 -13.26
C ILE A 660 -5.85 -30.27 -13.74
N TYR A 661 -6.19 -29.38 -14.68
CA TYR A 661 -7.57 -29.14 -15.13
C TYR A 661 -7.84 -29.67 -16.54
N GLY A 662 -6.81 -30.12 -17.28
CA GLY A 662 -6.96 -30.58 -18.65
C GLY A 662 -7.19 -29.46 -19.67
N ILE A 663 -6.86 -28.21 -19.31
CA ILE A 663 -6.93 -27.04 -20.19
C ILE A 663 -5.59 -26.95 -20.96
N PRO A 664 -5.55 -27.26 -22.26
CA PRO A 664 -4.27 -27.41 -22.98
C PRO A 664 -3.49 -26.11 -23.15
N ASP A 665 -4.20 -24.98 -23.21
CA ASP A 665 -3.60 -23.66 -23.40
C ASP A 665 -4.41 -22.57 -22.69
N ILE A 666 -4.12 -22.36 -21.42
CA ILE A 666 -4.74 -21.30 -20.62
C ILE A 666 -4.45 -19.90 -21.17
N TYR A 667 -3.32 -19.73 -21.88
CA TYR A 667 -2.98 -18.43 -22.46
C TYR A 667 -3.85 -18.09 -23.67
N GLU A 668 -4.21 -19.09 -24.47
CA GLU A 668 -5.19 -18.92 -25.55
C GLU A 668 -6.55 -18.46 -24.99
N VAL A 669 -7.02 -19.09 -23.91
CA VAL A 669 -8.29 -18.73 -23.25
C VAL A 669 -8.27 -17.28 -22.76
N CYS A 670 -7.21 -16.89 -22.05
CA CYS A 670 -7.03 -15.51 -21.59
C CYS A 670 -6.96 -14.53 -22.77
N ARG A 671 -6.22 -14.86 -23.83
CA ARG A 671 -6.09 -13.99 -25.00
C ARG A 671 -7.41 -13.82 -25.74
N GLU A 672 -8.15 -14.90 -26.00
CA GLU A 672 -9.47 -14.85 -26.62
C GLU A 672 -10.46 -14.02 -25.79
N SER A 673 -10.36 -14.06 -24.46
CA SER A 673 -11.12 -13.17 -23.56
C SER A 673 -10.81 -11.70 -23.78
N ARG A 674 -9.52 -11.35 -23.86
CA ARG A 674 -9.07 -9.99 -24.13
C ARG A 674 -9.51 -9.50 -25.51
N GLU A 675 -9.42 -10.34 -26.53
CA GLU A 675 -9.79 -9.99 -27.90
C GLU A 675 -11.30 -9.71 -28.08
N ARG A 676 -12.16 -10.12 -27.13
CA ARG A 676 -13.59 -9.78 -27.13
C ARG A 676 -13.86 -8.32 -26.74
N VAL A 677 -12.95 -7.66 -26.04
CA VAL A 677 -13.13 -6.25 -25.63
C VAL A 677 -13.17 -5.36 -26.86
N THR A 678 -14.32 -4.73 -27.10
CA THR A 678 -14.51 -3.77 -28.19
C THR A 678 -14.93 -2.41 -27.65
N GLY A 679 -14.16 -1.37 -27.94
CA GLY A 679 -14.36 -0.04 -27.34
C GLY A 679 -14.24 -0.10 -25.81
N ASP A 680 -15.22 0.47 -25.11
CA ASP A 680 -15.23 0.54 -23.64
C ASP A 680 -15.93 -0.65 -22.96
N ASN A 681 -16.24 -1.73 -23.69
CA ASN A 681 -16.92 -2.91 -23.12
C ASN A 681 -15.94 -3.89 -22.45
N TYR A 682 -15.32 -3.45 -21.36
CA TYR A 682 -14.36 -4.28 -20.61
C TYR A 682 -15.00 -5.48 -19.91
N GLU A 683 -16.33 -5.56 -19.81
CA GLU A 683 -17.05 -6.69 -19.21
C GLU A 683 -16.95 -7.99 -20.00
N ASP A 684 -16.70 -7.91 -21.31
CA ASP A 684 -16.54 -9.09 -22.19
C ASP A 684 -15.23 -9.85 -21.93
N ASP A 685 -14.28 -9.20 -21.24
CA ASP A 685 -13.09 -9.84 -20.71
C ASP A 685 -13.40 -10.44 -19.33
N ASN A 686 -13.75 -11.72 -19.33
CA ASN A 686 -14.32 -12.43 -18.19
C ASN A 686 -13.54 -13.69 -17.78
N GLU A 687 -12.49 -14.07 -18.51
CA GLU A 687 -11.63 -15.20 -18.13
C GLU A 687 -10.47 -14.70 -17.27
N TYR A 688 -10.60 -14.83 -15.94
CA TYR A 688 -9.60 -14.43 -14.95
C TYR A 688 -9.31 -15.58 -13.99
N TYR A 689 -8.05 -15.69 -13.57
CA TYR A 689 -7.56 -16.83 -12.80
C TYR A 689 -6.69 -16.41 -11.61
N VAL A 690 -6.73 -17.19 -10.53
CA VAL A 690 -5.79 -17.07 -9.42
C VAL A 690 -4.88 -18.29 -9.40
N ILE A 691 -3.57 -18.08 -9.30
CA ILE A 691 -2.60 -19.15 -9.02
C ILE A 691 -1.95 -18.86 -7.69
N ALA A 692 -2.15 -19.75 -6.72
CA ALA A 692 -1.54 -19.72 -5.41
C ALA A 692 -0.58 -20.91 -5.29
N ASN A 693 0.72 -20.65 -5.37
CA ASN A 693 1.76 -21.66 -5.22
C ASN A 693 2.39 -21.56 -3.83
N ALA A 694 2.05 -22.50 -2.95
CA ALA A 694 2.61 -22.62 -1.62
C ALA A 694 3.98 -23.34 -1.61
N ASP A 695 4.38 -24.02 -2.69
CA ASP A 695 5.65 -24.72 -2.77
C ASP A 695 6.81 -23.80 -3.21
N PRO A 696 7.80 -23.50 -2.32
CA PRO A 696 8.95 -22.67 -2.68
C PRO A 696 9.89 -23.33 -3.70
N ASN A 697 9.83 -24.66 -3.88
CA ASN A 697 10.63 -25.38 -4.87
C ASN A 697 10.00 -25.34 -6.27
N LEU A 698 8.73 -25.00 -6.38
CA LEU A 698 8.10 -24.77 -7.68
C LEU A 698 8.25 -23.31 -8.07
N HIS A 699 8.78 -23.07 -9.26
CA HIS A 699 8.87 -21.74 -9.85
C HIS A 699 7.96 -21.67 -11.08
N LEU A 700 7.26 -20.55 -11.24
CA LEU A 700 6.27 -20.35 -12.27
C LEU A 700 6.89 -19.62 -13.46
N GLN A 701 6.67 -20.12 -14.66
CA GLN A 701 7.03 -19.45 -15.89
C GLN A 701 5.78 -18.98 -16.62
N ILE A 702 5.85 -17.77 -17.18
CA ILE A 702 4.82 -17.18 -18.01
C ILE A 702 5.38 -16.96 -19.41
N SER A 703 4.78 -17.57 -20.42
CA SER A 703 5.21 -17.47 -21.82
C SER A 703 4.13 -16.97 -22.78
N GLY A 704 2.99 -16.53 -22.25
CA GLY A 704 1.87 -15.98 -23.03
C GLY A 704 1.00 -15.01 -22.23
N THR A 705 -0.20 -14.75 -22.75
CA THR A 705 -1.18 -13.87 -22.11
C THR A 705 -1.85 -14.57 -20.93
N PHE A 706 -1.79 -13.98 -19.73
CA PHE A 706 -2.45 -14.49 -18.53
C PHE A 706 -3.24 -13.36 -17.86
N ASN A 707 -4.52 -13.60 -17.57
CA ASN A 707 -5.38 -12.63 -16.90
C ASN A 707 -5.59 -13.11 -15.46
N GLY A 708 -5.10 -12.38 -14.45
CA GLY A 708 -5.23 -12.89 -13.09
C GLY A 708 -4.27 -12.40 -12.02
N ILE A 709 -4.34 -13.07 -10.88
CA ILE A 709 -3.46 -12.84 -9.72
C ILE A 709 -2.57 -14.07 -9.52
N ILE A 710 -1.27 -13.84 -9.37
CA ILE A 710 -0.29 -14.89 -9.07
C ILE A 710 0.29 -14.62 -7.70
N VAL A 711 0.16 -15.57 -6.78
CA VAL A 711 0.81 -15.55 -5.45
C VAL A 711 1.71 -16.78 -5.37
N THR A 712 3.00 -16.61 -5.14
CA THR A 712 3.95 -17.75 -5.14
C THR A 712 5.05 -17.63 -4.09
N ALA A 713 5.24 -18.72 -3.33
CA ALA A 713 6.37 -18.93 -2.44
C ALA A 713 7.70 -19.06 -3.23
N GLY A 714 7.63 -19.51 -4.49
CA GLY A 714 8.76 -19.61 -5.40
C GLY A 714 8.96 -18.35 -6.26
N LYS A 715 9.69 -18.49 -7.36
CA LYS A 715 10.00 -17.41 -8.31
C LYS A 715 8.99 -17.35 -9.46
N VAL A 716 8.92 -16.20 -10.13
CA VAL A 716 8.21 -15.98 -11.38
C VAL A 716 9.20 -15.63 -12.49
N TYR A 717 9.13 -16.33 -13.61
CA TYR A 717 9.90 -16.07 -14.82
C TYR A 717 8.97 -15.55 -15.91
N LEU A 718 9.13 -14.29 -16.29
CA LEU A 718 8.45 -13.70 -17.45
C LEU A 718 9.34 -13.90 -18.67
N LYS A 719 8.86 -14.66 -19.65
CA LYS A 719 9.51 -14.87 -20.94
C LYS A 719 9.06 -13.83 -21.96
N ASP A 720 9.75 -13.77 -23.09
CA ASP A 720 9.27 -13.04 -24.26
C ASP A 720 7.82 -13.49 -24.58
N ASN A 721 6.97 -12.53 -24.96
CA ASN A 721 5.51 -12.66 -25.14
C ASN A 721 4.66 -12.83 -23.87
N ALA A 722 5.25 -12.87 -22.67
CA ALA A 722 4.47 -12.85 -21.44
C ALA A 722 3.66 -11.55 -21.33
N SER A 723 2.35 -11.66 -21.13
CA SER A 723 1.46 -10.52 -20.91
C SER A 723 0.52 -10.81 -19.75
N VAL A 724 0.79 -10.25 -18.59
CA VAL A 724 -0.01 -10.46 -17.38
C VAL A 724 -0.96 -9.29 -17.19
N TYR A 725 -2.27 -9.51 -17.33
CA TYR A 725 -3.30 -8.53 -16.97
C TYR A 725 -3.77 -8.80 -15.55
N GLY A 726 -3.19 -8.10 -14.58
CA GLY A 726 -3.45 -8.30 -13.15
C GLY A 726 -2.20 -8.07 -12.30
N SER A 727 -1.94 -8.96 -11.34
CA SER A 727 -0.89 -8.73 -10.32
C SER A 727 -0.07 -9.98 -9.99
N ILE A 728 1.19 -9.76 -9.61
CA ILE A 728 2.15 -10.79 -9.21
C ILE A 728 2.66 -10.49 -7.80
N ILE A 729 2.52 -11.44 -6.88
CA ILE A 729 3.09 -11.42 -5.53
C ILE A 729 4.03 -12.63 -5.40
N ALA A 730 5.34 -12.38 -5.39
CA ALA A 730 6.37 -13.41 -5.39
C ALA A 730 7.30 -13.28 -4.18
N ALA A 731 7.41 -14.34 -3.39
CA ALA A 731 8.44 -14.43 -2.36
C ALA A 731 9.82 -14.71 -2.97
N GLY A 732 9.88 -15.60 -3.96
CA GLY A 732 11.13 -16.05 -4.60
C GLY A 732 11.94 -17.03 -3.75
N TYR A 733 11.91 -16.86 -2.43
CA TYR A 733 12.57 -17.70 -1.44
C TYR A 733 11.91 -17.59 -0.07
N GLY A 734 12.00 -18.63 0.73
CA GLY A 734 11.42 -18.68 2.08
C GLY A 734 11.51 -20.07 2.70
N GLU A 735 10.94 -20.24 3.88
CA GLU A 735 10.88 -21.54 4.55
C GLU A 735 9.57 -21.74 5.31
N TYR A 736 9.18 -22.99 5.50
CA TYR A 736 8.13 -23.37 6.44
C TYR A 736 8.71 -23.55 7.83
N VAL A 737 8.06 -22.94 8.83
CA VAL A 737 8.45 -23.04 10.24
C VAL A 737 7.28 -23.56 11.06
N GLU A 738 7.53 -24.54 11.92
CA GLU A 738 6.57 -25.01 12.92
C GLU A 738 6.31 -23.92 13.97
N VAL A 739 5.05 -23.52 14.12
CA VAL A 739 4.57 -22.55 15.10
C VAL A 739 3.52 -23.22 15.99
N THR A 740 3.76 -23.20 17.30
CA THR A 740 2.78 -23.66 18.29
C THR A 740 1.75 -22.56 18.57
N LYS A 741 0.49 -22.83 18.27
CA LYS A 741 -0.66 -21.99 18.62
C LYS A 741 -0.90 -22.00 20.15
N ASP A 742 -1.64 -21.01 20.65
CA ASP A 742 -1.95 -20.86 22.08
C ASP A 742 -2.73 -22.05 22.67
N ASP A 743 -3.43 -22.82 21.83
CA ASP A 743 -4.15 -24.04 22.18
C ASP A 743 -3.25 -25.30 22.25
N GLY A 744 -1.95 -25.16 21.96
CA GLY A 744 -0.96 -26.22 21.92
C GLY A 744 -0.85 -26.96 20.58
N ASN A 745 -1.66 -26.61 19.57
CA ASN A 745 -1.56 -27.19 18.23
C ASN A 745 -0.35 -26.62 17.47
N VAL A 746 0.36 -27.47 16.74
CA VAL A 746 1.48 -27.06 15.88
C VAL A 746 0.96 -26.89 14.46
N VAL A 747 1.26 -25.75 13.83
CA VAL A 747 1.00 -25.49 12.42
C VAL A 747 2.28 -25.07 11.71
N GLU A 748 2.43 -25.43 10.45
CA GLU A 748 3.55 -24.96 9.62
C GLU A 748 3.14 -23.67 8.91
N LYS A 749 3.92 -22.61 9.11
CA LYS A 749 3.72 -21.31 8.45
C LYS A 749 4.85 -21.01 7.49
N PHE A 750 4.51 -20.52 6.30
CA PHE A 750 5.52 -20.07 5.33
C PHE A 750 5.99 -18.65 5.66
N PHE A 751 7.30 -18.46 5.68
CA PHE A 751 7.92 -17.17 5.93
C PHE A 751 8.85 -16.82 4.78
N PRO A 752 8.54 -15.76 4.00
CA PRO A 752 9.40 -15.34 2.92
C PRO A 752 10.74 -14.81 3.47
N LYS A 753 11.81 -14.97 2.68
CA LYS A 753 13.16 -14.55 3.08
C LYS A 753 13.83 -13.76 1.98
N ALA A 754 14.25 -12.54 2.31
CA ALA A 754 15.19 -11.78 1.50
C ALA A 754 16.62 -12.30 1.71
N ASN A 755 17.47 -12.16 0.68
CA ASN A 755 18.83 -12.70 0.69
C ASN A 755 19.86 -11.66 1.14
N ALA A 756 20.69 -12.05 2.10
CA ALA A 756 21.88 -11.29 2.50
C ALA A 756 23.08 -11.74 1.66
N VAL A 757 23.67 -10.84 0.89
CA VAL A 757 24.68 -11.10 -0.14
C VAL A 757 26.07 -10.76 0.38
N SER A 758 27.03 -11.64 0.14
CA SER A 758 28.45 -11.42 0.38
C SER A 758 29.23 -11.22 -0.92
N LYS A 759 30.49 -10.75 -0.85
CA LYS A 759 31.34 -10.56 -2.04
C LYS A 759 31.53 -11.82 -2.88
N SER A 760 31.52 -13.00 -2.28
CA SER A 760 31.59 -14.28 -3.02
C SER A 760 30.33 -14.61 -3.81
N GLU A 761 29.20 -13.99 -3.48
CA GLU A 761 27.88 -14.24 -4.07
C GLU A 761 27.49 -13.16 -5.09
N LEU A 762 28.35 -12.15 -5.35
CA LEU A 762 28.08 -11.08 -6.30
C LEU A 762 27.75 -11.60 -7.71
N ALA A 763 28.45 -12.63 -8.18
CA ALA A 763 28.14 -13.25 -9.47
C ALA A 763 26.75 -13.91 -9.51
N GLN A 764 26.26 -14.42 -8.37
CA GLN A 764 24.92 -15.00 -8.26
C GLN A 764 23.85 -13.90 -8.30
N LEU A 765 24.11 -12.78 -7.62
CA LEU A 765 23.28 -11.58 -7.69
C LEU A 765 23.16 -11.07 -9.14
N ASP A 766 24.29 -10.91 -9.83
CA ASP A 766 24.32 -10.43 -11.23
C ASP A 766 23.68 -11.43 -12.21
N ASN A 767 23.55 -12.70 -11.83
CA ASN A 767 22.83 -13.73 -12.60
C ASN A 767 21.33 -13.82 -12.24
N GLY A 768 20.84 -12.99 -11.32
CA GLY A 768 19.44 -12.98 -10.89
C GLY A 768 19.07 -14.14 -9.96
N GLU A 769 20.03 -14.81 -9.31
CA GLU A 769 19.74 -15.95 -8.42
C GLU A 769 18.95 -15.56 -7.17
N PHE A 770 18.99 -14.29 -6.75
CA PHE A 770 18.24 -13.78 -5.60
C PHE A 770 16.92 -13.07 -5.98
N ALA A 771 16.57 -13.08 -7.25
CA ALA A 771 15.34 -12.48 -7.75
C ALA A 771 14.12 -13.36 -7.46
N ALA A 772 13.01 -12.71 -7.11
CA ALA A 772 11.69 -13.36 -7.04
C ALA A 772 10.92 -13.19 -8.35
N VAL A 773 11.12 -12.09 -9.07
CA VAL A 773 10.56 -11.87 -10.40
C VAL A 773 11.71 -11.63 -11.38
N ILE A 774 11.77 -12.47 -12.41
CA ILE A 774 12.86 -12.50 -13.40
C ILE A 774 12.27 -12.29 -14.78
N ILE A 775 12.76 -11.28 -15.46
CA ILE A 775 12.51 -11.07 -16.89
C ILE A 775 13.72 -11.61 -17.64
N SER A 776 13.55 -12.82 -18.18
CA SER A 776 14.59 -13.51 -18.94
C SER A 776 14.16 -13.56 -20.41
N ASN A 777 14.80 -12.73 -21.23
CA ASN A 777 14.42 -12.60 -22.62
C ASN A 777 15.21 -13.59 -23.49
N GLU A 778 14.54 -14.49 -24.20
CA GLU A 778 15.23 -15.48 -25.04
C GLU A 778 15.73 -14.85 -26.36
N GLU A 779 16.54 -15.59 -27.15
CA GLU A 779 17.02 -15.11 -28.44
C GLU A 779 15.83 -14.95 -29.44
N GLY A 780 15.44 -13.73 -29.80
CA GLY A 780 14.34 -13.49 -30.75
C GLY A 780 13.86 -12.03 -30.88
N ILE A 781 12.98 -11.75 -31.84
CA ILE A 781 12.24 -10.47 -32.02
C ILE A 781 10.80 -10.69 -31.53
N ASP A 782 10.67 -11.20 -30.31
CA ASP A 782 9.37 -11.49 -29.71
C ASP A 782 8.89 -10.29 -28.88
N SER A 783 7.59 -10.25 -28.58
CA SER A 783 6.99 -9.08 -27.91
C SER A 783 7.53 -8.92 -26.49
N GLU A 784 7.79 -7.68 -26.12
CA GLU A 784 8.33 -7.28 -24.82
C GLU A 784 7.42 -7.77 -23.68
N PRO A 785 7.98 -8.40 -22.63
CA PRO A 785 7.20 -8.82 -21.46
C PRO A 785 6.44 -7.65 -20.85
N TYR A 786 5.18 -7.90 -20.52
CA TYR A 786 4.21 -6.88 -20.13
C TYR A 786 3.43 -7.32 -18.89
N VAL A 787 3.34 -6.44 -17.89
CA VAL A 787 2.44 -6.61 -16.73
C VAL A 787 1.54 -5.38 -16.63
N ASP A 788 0.23 -5.57 -16.55
CA ASP A 788 -0.76 -4.51 -16.59
C ASP A 788 -1.80 -4.66 -15.49
N PHE A 789 -1.58 -3.93 -14.40
CA PHE A 789 -2.53 -3.86 -13.29
C PHE A 789 -3.80 -3.08 -13.65
N PHE A 790 -3.79 -2.30 -14.73
CA PHE A 790 -4.93 -1.53 -15.22
C PHE A 790 -5.80 -2.31 -16.20
N LEU A 791 -5.50 -3.59 -16.43
CA LEU A 791 -6.31 -4.53 -17.20
C LEU A 791 -6.57 -4.05 -18.64
N GLY A 792 -5.61 -3.33 -19.24
CA GLY A 792 -5.72 -2.70 -20.55
C GLY A 792 -6.75 -1.57 -20.67
N ILE A 793 -7.40 -1.16 -19.57
CA ILE A 793 -8.34 -0.02 -19.56
C ILE A 793 -7.61 1.29 -19.87
N SER A 794 -6.33 1.36 -19.49
CA SER A 794 -5.43 2.48 -19.80
C SER A 794 -4.83 2.44 -21.21
N GLY A 795 -5.32 1.55 -22.08
CA GLY A 795 -4.80 1.34 -23.44
C GLY A 795 -3.61 0.38 -23.51
N ASP A 796 -3.02 0.28 -24.70
CA ASP A 796 -1.92 -0.64 -25.02
C ASP A 796 -0.62 -0.33 -24.26
N LYS A 797 0.34 -1.26 -24.31
CA LYS A 797 1.59 -1.21 -23.54
C LYS A 797 2.40 0.10 -23.67
N ASP A 798 2.36 0.77 -24.82
CA ASP A 798 3.15 1.98 -25.09
C ASP A 798 2.38 3.28 -24.74
N VAL A 799 1.16 3.15 -24.23
CA VAL A 799 0.26 4.27 -23.92
C VAL A 799 0.33 4.61 -22.43
N TYR A 800 0.71 5.86 -22.15
CA TYR A 800 0.69 6.47 -20.82
C TYR A 800 0.22 7.92 -20.89
N GLU A 801 -1.09 8.12 -21.05
CA GLU A 801 -1.70 9.45 -21.15
C GLU A 801 -2.78 9.64 -20.09
N LYS A 802 -2.96 10.88 -19.63
CA LYS A 802 -3.88 11.25 -18.55
C LYS A 802 -5.31 10.77 -18.79
N GLU A 803 -5.80 10.90 -20.03
CA GLU A 803 -7.17 10.51 -20.42
C GLU A 803 -7.40 9.01 -20.23
N TYR A 804 -6.47 8.18 -20.70
CA TYR A 804 -6.60 6.72 -20.59
C TYR A 804 -6.43 6.22 -19.15
N LEU A 805 -5.53 6.82 -18.36
CA LEU A 805 -5.41 6.49 -16.94
C LEU A 805 -6.68 6.86 -16.16
N LEU A 806 -7.31 7.98 -16.51
CA LEU A 806 -8.58 8.39 -15.90
C LEU A 806 -9.72 7.43 -16.23
N ASN A 807 -9.70 6.74 -17.37
CA ASN A 807 -10.68 5.70 -17.69
C ASN A 807 -10.67 4.55 -16.69
N VAL A 808 -9.50 4.19 -16.14
CA VAL A 808 -9.38 3.16 -15.09
C VAL A 808 -10.19 3.57 -13.84
N VAL A 809 -10.05 4.83 -13.43
CA VAL A 809 -10.76 5.40 -12.27
C VAL A 809 -12.25 5.51 -12.55
N LYS A 810 -12.63 6.07 -13.71
CA LYS A 810 -14.04 6.22 -14.11
C LYS A 810 -14.74 4.88 -14.21
N TYR A 811 -14.09 3.87 -14.76
CA TYR A 811 -14.66 2.52 -14.85
C TYR A 811 -14.91 1.94 -13.46
N ALA A 812 -13.97 2.08 -12.53
CA ALA A 812 -14.16 1.64 -11.15
C ALA A 812 -15.37 2.31 -10.47
N VAL A 813 -15.48 3.64 -10.61
CA VAL A 813 -16.56 4.42 -10.00
C VAL A 813 -17.93 4.07 -10.61
N TYR A 814 -18.03 4.13 -11.94
CA TYR A 814 -19.33 4.04 -12.62
C TYR A 814 -19.80 2.59 -12.86
N LYS A 815 -18.89 1.61 -12.88
CA LYS A 815 -19.23 0.20 -13.15
C LYS A 815 -19.09 -0.71 -11.94
N ASN A 816 -18.11 -0.45 -11.08
CA ASN A 816 -17.76 -1.35 -9.98
C ASN A 816 -18.02 -0.71 -8.59
N SER A 817 -18.79 0.38 -8.55
CA SER A 817 -19.19 1.08 -7.31
C SER A 817 -18.01 1.48 -6.41
N TYR A 818 -16.85 1.78 -7.00
CA TYR A 818 -15.72 2.34 -6.24
C TYR A 818 -16.07 3.73 -5.71
N PHE A 819 -15.83 3.93 -4.42
CA PHE A 819 -16.04 5.23 -3.78
C PHE A 819 -14.78 6.08 -3.86
N LEU A 820 -14.90 7.22 -4.54
CA LEU A 820 -13.95 8.32 -4.43
C LEU A 820 -14.36 9.28 -3.30
N PRO A 821 -13.41 10.02 -2.70
CA PRO A 821 -13.75 11.07 -1.75
C PRO A 821 -14.80 12.04 -2.34
N GLU A 822 -15.84 12.35 -1.57
CA GLU A 822 -16.95 13.23 -2.00
C GLU A 822 -16.49 14.60 -2.52
N SER A 823 -15.28 15.02 -2.14
CA SER A 823 -14.66 16.27 -2.57
C SER A 823 -14.17 16.27 -4.03
N LEU A 824 -14.20 15.14 -4.74
CA LEU A 824 -13.70 15.02 -6.12
C LEU A 824 -14.84 14.86 -7.12
N ASP A 825 -14.96 15.81 -8.05
CA ASP A 825 -15.91 15.74 -9.16
C ASP A 825 -15.22 15.33 -10.47
N LEU A 826 -15.59 14.16 -11.00
CA LEU A 826 -15.01 13.61 -12.23
C LEU A 826 -15.67 14.15 -13.52
N GLU A 827 -16.85 14.77 -13.44
CA GLU A 827 -17.62 15.15 -14.63
C GLU A 827 -17.16 16.48 -15.20
N ASP A 828 -17.03 17.51 -14.37
CA ASP A 828 -16.88 18.90 -14.84
C ASP A 828 -15.60 19.62 -14.37
N ASN A 829 -14.74 19.00 -13.55
CA ASN A 829 -13.55 19.66 -13.00
C ASN A 829 -12.20 18.99 -13.39
N PRO A 830 -11.41 19.59 -14.30
CA PRO A 830 -10.10 19.06 -14.71
C PRO A 830 -9.05 18.93 -13.58
N GLU A 831 -9.10 19.79 -12.56
CA GLU A 831 -8.18 19.71 -11.41
C GLU A 831 -8.53 18.49 -10.53
N ASP A 832 -9.81 18.21 -10.32
CA ASP A 832 -10.25 17.05 -9.55
C ASP A 832 -10.01 15.75 -10.32
N GLN A 833 -10.15 15.77 -11.66
CA GLN A 833 -9.73 14.65 -12.51
C GLN A 833 -8.23 14.33 -12.38
N GLU A 834 -7.38 15.34 -12.19
CA GLU A 834 -5.95 15.12 -11.93
C GLU A 834 -5.72 14.51 -10.55
N ARG A 835 -6.36 15.06 -9.53
CA ARG A 835 -6.28 14.54 -8.16
C ARG A 835 -6.83 13.13 -8.04
N ALA A 836 -7.81 12.76 -8.86
CA ALA A 836 -8.35 11.41 -8.91
C ALA A 836 -7.30 10.36 -9.35
N LEU A 837 -6.27 10.74 -10.11
CA LEU A 837 -5.18 9.83 -10.49
C LEU A 837 -4.29 9.41 -9.31
N MET A 838 -4.38 10.11 -8.17
CA MET A 838 -3.76 9.68 -6.91
C MET A 838 -4.43 8.44 -6.32
N TYR A 839 -5.63 8.10 -6.79
CA TYR A 839 -6.42 6.94 -6.40
C TYR A 839 -6.38 5.81 -7.44
N LEU A 840 -5.52 5.94 -8.47
CA LEU A 840 -5.47 5.03 -9.61
C LEU A 840 -5.28 3.56 -9.21
N ASN A 841 -4.37 3.26 -8.28
CA ASN A 841 -4.11 1.87 -7.87
C ASN A 841 -5.27 1.29 -7.04
N ARG A 842 -5.93 2.09 -6.19
CA ARG A 842 -7.14 1.68 -5.49
C ARG A 842 -8.27 1.37 -6.48
N ALA A 843 -8.45 2.19 -7.52
CA ALA A 843 -9.42 1.94 -8.57
C ALA A 843 -9.08 0.69 -9.39
N ALA A 844 -7.81 0.52 -9.77
CA ALA A 844 -7.32 -0.66 -10.50
C ALA A 844 -7.54 -1.96 -9.71
N ARG A 845 -7.25 -1.95 -8.40
CA ARG A 845 -7.57 -3.05 -7.48
C ARG A 845 -9.05 -3.41 -7.55
N VAL A 846 -9.95 -2.44 -7.37
CA VAL A 846 -11.40 -2.71 -7.42
C VAL A 846 -11.81 -3.31 -8.76
N ASN A 847 -11.28 -2.79 -9.87
CA ASN A 847 -11.55 -3.34 -11.19
C ASN A 847 -11.11 -4.81 -11.31
N LEU A 848 -9.93 -5.15 -10.78
CA LEU A 848 -9.41 -6.52 -10.79
C LEU A 848 -10.21 -7.45 -9.90
N LEU A 849 -10.49 -7.07 -8.65
CA LEU A 849 -11.25 -7.89 -7.71
C LEU A 849 -12.69 -8.13 -8.19
N GLU A 850 -13.29 -7.15 -8.87
CA GLU A 850 -14.62 -7.29 -9.45
C GLU A 850 -14.68 -8.31 -10.61
N LYS A 851 -13.56 -8.56 -11.30
CA LYS A 851 -13.48 -9.67 -12.29
C LYS A 851 -13.72 -11.02 -11.62
N PHE A 852 -13.13 -11.24 -10.46
CA PHE A 852 -13.32 -12.46 -9.68
C PHE A 852 -14.70 -12.51 -9.02
N ASN A 853 -15.19 -11.38 -8.49
CA ASN A 853 -16.52 -11.32 -7.87
C ASN A 853 -17.63 -11.74 -8.84
N LYS A 854 -17.53 -11.33 -10.11
CA LYS A 854 -18.47 -11.74 -11.19
C LYS A 854 -18.40 -13.23 -11.54
N LEU A 855 -17.27 -13.89 -11.26
CA LEU A 855 -17.10 -15.34 -11.34
C LEU A 855 -17.59 -16.05 -10.06
N GLY A 856 -18.09 -15.32 -9.07
CA GLY A 856 -18.53 -15.88 -7.79
C GLY A 856 -17.40 -16.07 -6.77
N ILE A 857 -16.21 -15.54 -7.06
CA ILE A 857 -15.02 -15.61 -6.20
C ILE A 857 -14.82 -14.25 -5.52
N ASN A 858 -15.23 -14.15 -4.26
CA ASN A 858 -14.96 -12.94 -3.47
C ASN A 858 -13.54 -13.00 -2.91
N LEU A 859 -12.70 -12.05 -3.34
CA LEU A 859 -11.31 -11.86 -2.89
C LEU A 859 -11.10 -10.59 -2.06
N TYR A 860 -12.14 -9.78 -1.80
CA TYR A 860 -12.02 -8.52 -1.04
C TYR A 860 -11.64 -8.72 0.43
N ASP A 861 -11.85 -9.93 0.96
CA ASP A 861 -11.44 -10.36 2.30
C ASP A 861 -9.96 -10.78 2.37
N ILE A 862 -9.33 -11.00 1.21
CA ILE A 862 -7.91 -11.33 1.07
C ILE A 862 -7.11 -10.11 0.64
N PHE A 863 -7.61 -9.38 -0.36
CA PHE A 863 -6.92 -8.30 -1.06
C PHE A 863 -7.67 -6.99 -0.98
#